data_AF-A0AA91DIF2-F1
#
_entry.id   AF-A0AA91DIF2-F1
#
_cell.length_a   1.000
_cell.length_b   1.000
_cell.length_c   1.000
_cell.angle_alpha   90.00
_cell.angle_beta   90.00
_cell.angle_gamma   90.00
#
_symmetry.space_group_name_H-M   'P 1'
#
loop_
_entity.id
_entity.type
_entity.pdbx_description
1 polymer ?
#
loop_
_entity_poly.entity_id
_entity_poly.type
_entity_poly.pdbx_seq_one_letter_code
_entity_poly.pdbx_strand_id
1 'polypeptide(L)'
;MRLQATTRTSDNTGGMLALAPGLSVLADSASATGNGGSIRLLADNSLRAHGTLSARGGAAGGNGGFIETSGGNLDLTGIRANAGAPAGAAGTWLVDPYAVAIVSGAGAGTLPTNPFDALSNSTIQDGDINAALNGGASVKITTGTGGVGTGSITLANDVLIDYTAAAGALSFELDSGSSIQANGVGTVIRSSGAGGPLNVVFNAGFNPDGTPSGSIGTITYNGSIDTRGGSVAMTARGDGTPGSGRIGMNGASVQTGGGAVTLYSGQPGAPTGYVTLVDSQIDTRVGQSDAGAGGAVQIAGGNVTLAGVQLASSSGAIDIRGSSADWNSGVVITDGRAASALSTTSGNITVQGVARRQASSTFAGSYGVLVNGGSSITSGSGTIALRGYNFNNDPTAPAVGGDSGVRLENGARITTTGGGGIEITGRSANGGAGVAIEAGGSPTLPGALPVVQGSGNVVLRAVNDGSTDAIVIGAPVSAAGAIDLRPGGMDQNFAASDATTAPVVLGGAGTGGFSVSGAEFALLGAPTIVAGGNTQAADITVAGPLSASGALTLQNDGGGNIAVNGAINATQVGLLSAGNITQSAAGVINATSLLASSLQGSVDLRNPANNVAVVGGGAAGGFGYVDANAVTIGAPSVAGFDAATNQAATAGVASMAANTVFVRTLADDLTLGTTVAGGAGTDLVAAARFQNPGGFTIGGGAWRIWADTWVGEARGGLAGTGTLPNLYHCAYLGLCTVTVPAGGNHFIYAQQPTATVTIGDAARPQGAPNPLFTYSVSGLILGDNASSFSGAPGTSANAGSPPGSYPIDGAFASAAGYAVRVVPGTLRVDAAPVVAQFSPADLPTVDVLRELPSTYLYDRNIGQAPICLATGPLDGDRASQAGDVLAREWSRVRSRPNLLSCVNTERRNGCSDF
;
A
#
# COMPACT_ATOMS: atom_id res chain seq x y z
N MET A 1 46.40 -6.96 -43.75
CA MET A 1 47.70 -7.66 -43.80
C MET A 1 47.80 -8.58 -42.59
N ARG A 2 48.32 -9.81 -42.73
CA ARG A 2 48.52 -10.75 -41.61
C ARG A 2 49.98 -11.21 -41.61
N LEU A 3 50.68 -10.95 -40.53
CA LEU A 3 52.05 -11.39 -40.28
C LEU A 3 52.05 -12.40 -39.14
N GLN A 4 52.74 -13.52 -39.32
CA GLN A 4 52.77 -14.58 -38.32
C GLN A 4 54.15 -15.25 -38.29
N ALA A 5 54.72 -15.37 -37.09
CA ALA A 5 55.87 -16.20 -36.80
C ALA A 5 55.43 -17.30 -35.83
N THR A 6 55.75 -18.55 -36.13
CA THR A 6 55.34 -19.70 -35.31
C THR A 6 56.46 -20.72 -35.24
N THR A 7 56.80 -21.17 -34.04
CA THR A 7 57.62 -22.38 -33.85
C THR A 7 56.70 -23.56 -33.57
N ARG A 8 57.02 -24.73 -34.13
CA ARG A 8 56.36 -26.00 -33.78
C ARG A 8 57.40 -27.08 -33.55
N THR A 9 57.35 -27.79 -32.43
CA THR A 9 58.21 -28.96 -32.18
C THR A 9 57.40 -30.19 -31.79
N SER A 10 57.88 -31.38 -32.20
CA SER A 10 57.19 -32.65 -31.98
C SER A 10 57.54 -33.33 -30.65
N ASP A 11 58.49 -32.81 -29.87
CA ASP A 11 59.07 -33.50 -28.72
C ASP A 11 59.10 -32.69 -27.41
N ASN A 12 58.41 -31.54 -27.33
CA ASN A 12 58.33 -30.66 -26.15
C ASN A 12 59.70 -30.17 -25.61
N THR A 13 60.81 -30.36 -26.34
CA THR A 13 62.15 -29.92 -25.91
C THR A 13 62.72 -28.74 -26.72
N GLY A 14 62.04 -28.33 -27.80
CA GLY A 14 62.35 -27.11 -28.57
C GLY A 14 61.13 -26.19 -28.72
N GLY A 15 61.28 -25.10 -29.48
CA GLY A 15 60.17 -24.18 -29.79
C GLY A 15 60.31 -22.80 -29.14
N MET A 16 61.44 -22.15 -29.40
CA MET A 16 61.74 -20.81 -28.91
C MET A 16 61.68 -19.78 -30.03
N LEU A 17 60.96 -18.68 -29.79
CA LEU A 17 60.92 -17.53 -30.70
C LEU A 17 61.58 -16.34 -30.01
N ALA A 18 62.49 -15.67 -30.70
CA ALA A 18 63.18 -14.49 -30.18
C ALA A 18 63.06 -13.32 -31.14
N LEU A 19 62.64 -12.16 -30.63
CA LEU A 19 62.59 -10.89 -31.34
C LEU A 19 63.54 -9.91 -30.64
N ALA A 20 64.63 -9.56 -31.31
CA ALA A 20 65.67 -8.70 -30.77
C ALA A 20 65.19 -7.24 -30.58
N PRO A 21 65.77 -6.50 -29.61
CA PRO A 21 65.60 -5.06 -29.53
C PRO A 21 65.95 -4.38 -30.85
N GLY A 22 65.13 -3.42 -31.28
CA GLY A 22 65.33 -2.66 -32.52
C GLY A 22 64.73 -3.30 -33.79
N LEU A 23 64.27 -4.56 -33.74
CA LEU A 23 63.51 -5.13 -34.86
C LEU A 23 62.06 -4.65 -34.84
N SER A 24 61.51 -4.33 -36.01
CA SER A 24 60.12 -3.86 -36.17
C SER A 24 59.33 -4.78 -37.10
N VAL A 25 58.13 -5.17 -36.65
CA VAL A 25 57.15 -5.93 -37.43
C VAL A 25 55.94 -5.04 -37.64
N LEU A 26 55.67 -4.65 -38.89
CA LEU A 26 54.67 -3.65 -39.24
C LEU A 26 53.57 -4.26 -40.12
N ALA A 27 52.34 -4.17 -39.64
CA ALA A 27 51.11 -4.49 -40.36
C ALA A 27 50.13 -3.30 -40.32
N ASP A 28 50.67 -2.08 -40.24
CA ASP A 28 49.91 -0.83 -40.24
C ASP A 28 49.13 -0.64 -41.54
N SER A 29 48.03 0.11 -41.48
CA SER A 29 47.31 0.50 -42.68
C SER A 29 48.12 1.47 -43.53
N ALA A 30 48.25 1.16 -44.82
CA ALA A 30 48.82 2.09 -45.81
C ALA A 30 47.80 3.14 -46.29
N SER A 31 46.50 2.95 -46.02
CA SER A 31 45.44 3.89 -46.37
C SER A 31 45.09 4.78 -45.19
N ALA A 32 44.76 6.06 -45.46
CA ALA A 32 44.31 6.99 -44.44
C ALA A 32 43.02 6.53 -43.73
N THR A 33 42.21 5.65 -44.34
CA THR A 33 40.94 5.16 -43.80
C THR A 33 40.89 3.63 -43.61
N GLY A 34 42.02 2.94 -43.76
CA GLY A 34 42.06 1.47 -43.71
C GLY A 34 42.25 0.92 -42.30
N ASN A 35 41.81 -0.33 -42.09
CA ASN A 35 42.03 -1.03 -40.82
C ASN A 35 43.49 -1.46 -40.66
N GLY A 36 43.92 -1.58 -39.40
CA GLY A 36 45.16 -2.23 -39.03
C GLY A 36 45.15 -3.72 -39.34
N GLY A 37 46.34 -4.28 -39.57
CA GLY A 37 46.53 -5.69 -39.84
C GLY A 37 46.55 -6.57 -38.59
N SER A 38 47.08 -7.78 -38.72
CA SER A 38 47.27 -8.71 -37.62
C SER A 38 48.72 -9.17 -37.55
N ILE A 39 49.30 -9.19 -36.35
CA ILE A 39 50.62 -9.71 -36.04
C ILE A 39 50.47 -10.82 -35.00
N ARG A 40 51.08 -11.98 -35.22
CA ARG A 40 51.12 -13.08 -34.24
C ARG A 40 52.53 -13.63 -34.07
N LEU A 41 53.03 -13.63 -32.85
CA LEU A 41 54.27 -14.30 -32.43
C LEU A 41 53.88 -15.46 -31.53
N LEU A 42 54.03 -16.69 -32.04
CA LEU A 42 53.57 -17.91 -31.37
C LEU A 42 54.77 -18.84 -31.12
N ALA A 43 55.18 -18.99 -29.87
CA ALA A 43 56.18 -19.99 -29.47
C ALA A 43 55.50 -21.19 -28.80
N ASP A 44 56.03 -22.40 -28.99
CA ASP A 44 55.50 -23.57 -28.26
C ASP A 44 55.92 -23.53 -26.78
N ASN A 45 57.19 -23.19 -26.52
CA ASN A 45 57.77 -23.21 -25.16
C ASN A 45 58.11 -21.82 -24.63
N SER A 46 58.99 -21.06 -25.31
CA SER A 46 59.44 -19.75 -24.81
C SER A 46 59.47 -18.68 -25.89
N LEU A 47 58.83 -17.53 -25.63
CA LEU A 47 58.93 -16.34 -26.47
C LEU A 47 59.66 -15.22 -25.72
N ARG A 48 60.78 -14.76 -26.29
CA ARG A 48 61.46 -13.52 -25.87
C ARG A 48 61.17 -12.46 -26.92
N ALA A 49 60.49 -11.38 -26.57
CA ALA A 49 60.20 -10.33 -27.53
C ALA A 49 60.46 -8.93 -26.96
N HIS A 50 61.46 -8.25 -27.51
CA HIS A 50 61.93 -6.93 -27.05
C HIS A 50 61.88 -5.87 -28.16
N GLY A 51 61.23 -6.17 -29.30
CA GLY A 51 61.12 -5.30 -30.48
C GLY A 51 59.81 -4.51 -30.55
N THR A 52 59.54 -3.94 -31.73
CA THR A 52 58.33 -3.15 -32.01
C THR A 52 57.34 -3.93 -32.87
N LEU A 53 56.08 -4.01 -32.46
CA LEU A 53 54.96 -4.59 -33.20
C LEU A 53 53.93 -3.50 -33.46
N SER A 54 53.64 -3.19 -34.72
CA SER A 54 52.67 -2.14 -35.08
C SER A 54 51.62 -2.67 -36.04
N ALA A 55 50.34 -2.56 -35.68
CA ALA A 55 49.19 -2.95 -36.49
C ALA A 55 48.11 -1.86 -36.42
N ARG A 56 48.48 -0.62 -36.71
CA ARG A 56 47.64 0.57 -36.55
C ARG A 56 46.62 0.75 -37.67
N GLY A 57 45.46 1.28 -37.30
CA GLY A 57 44.49 1.82 -38.26
C GLY A 57 44.97 3.12 -38.92
N GLY A 58 44.32 3.49 -40.03
CA GLY A 58 44.60 4.70 -40.79
C GLY A 58 44.38 5.98 -39.96
N ALA A 59 45.11 7.04 -40.31
CA ALA A 59 45.11 8.29 -39.54
C ALA A 59 43.78 9.07 -39.56
N ALA A 60 42.96 8.89 -40.60
CA ALA A 60 41.67 9.57 -40.81
C ALA A 60 40.46 8.63 -40.70
N GLY A 61 40.68 7.33 -40.47
CA GLY A 61 39.62 6.33 -40.31
C GLY A 61 40.15 4.89 -40.33
N GLY A 62 39.26 3.93 -40.07
CA GLY A 62 39.61 2.52 -39.95
C GLY A 62 39.98 2.13 -38.52
N ASN A 63 39.71 0.88 -38.16
CA ASN A 63 39.92 0.35 -36.81
C ASN A 63 41.36 -0.13 -36.62
N GLY A 64 41.76 -0.21 -35.36
CA GLY A 64 43.02 -0.78 -34.95
C GLY A 64 43.10 -2.27 -35.26
N GLY A 65 44.33 -2.79 -35.32
CA GLY A 65 44.61 -4.17 -35.67
C GLY A 65 44.61 -5.13 -34.47
N PHE A 66 45.23 -6.30 -34.67
CA PHE A 66 45.36 -7.32 -33.64
C PHE A 66 46.81 -7.78 -33.50
N ILE A 67 47.37 -7.70 -32.30
CA ILE A 67 48.72 -8.17 -31.97
C ILE A 67 48.61 -9.29 -30.94
N GLU A 68 49.30 -10.41 -31.16
CA GLU A 68 49.35 -11.53 -30.22
C GLU A 68 50.79 -11.95 -29.94
N THR A 69 51.11 -12.09 -28.66
CA THR A 69 52.38 -12.64 -28.15
C THR A 69 52.05 -13.82 -27.24
N SER A 70 52.26 -15.04 -27.75
CA SER A 70 51.86 -16.29 -27.10
C SER A 70 53.03 -17.27 -27.02
N GLY A 71 53.05 -18.04 -25.92
CA GLY A 71 53.96 -19.16 -25.70
C GLY A 71 54.00 -19.58 -24.25
N GLY A 72 54.45 -20.80 -23.96
CA GLY A 72 54.38 -21.37 -22.60
C GLY A 72 54.94 -20.44 -21.51
N ASN A 73 56.11 -19.84 -21.78
CA ASN A 73 56.73 -18.80 -20.96
C ASN A 73 57.14 -17.59 -21.82
N LEU A 74 56.95 -16.37 -21.30
CA LEU A 74 57.18 -15.13 -22.05
C LEU A 74 58.11 -14.15 -21.33
N ASP A 75 59.08 -13.59 -22.02
CA ASP A 75 59.78 -12.38 -21.56
C ASP A 75 59.53 -11.26 -22.58
N LEU A 76 58.71 -10.30 -22.18
CA LEU A 76 58.26 -9.19 -23.00
C LEU A 76 58.89 -7.85 -22.59
N THR A 77 59.93 -7.88 -21.76
CA THR A 77 60.57 -6.66 -21.24
C THR A 77 60.99 -5.71 -22.37
N GLY A 78 60.46 -4.49 -22.36
CA GLY A 78 60.81 -3.46 -23.35
C GLY A 78 60.09 -3.60 -24.70
N ILE A 79 59.13 -4.51 -24.84
CA ILE A 79 58.34 -4.64 -26.07
C ILE A 79 57.53 -3.36 -26.34
N ARG A 80 57.32 -3.02 -27.62
CA ARG A 80 56.46 -1.90 -28.03
C ARG A 80 55.35 -2.41 -28.94
N ALA A 81 54.19 -2.69 -28.39
CA ALA A 81 53.01 -3.11 -29.15
C ALA A 81 52.07 -1.91 -29.39
N ASN A 82 51.69 -1.65 -30.65
CA ASN A 82 50.74 -0.62 -31.00
C ASN A 82 49.71 -1.14 -32.01
N ALA A 83 48.49 -1.41 -31.52
CA ALA A 83 47.33 -1.77 -32.33
C ALA A 83 46.30 -0.63 -32.41
N GLY A 84 46.68 0.62 -32.13
CA GLY A 84 45.73 1.72 -32.01
C GLY A 84 45.19 2.25 -33.33
N ALA A 85 44.10 3.00 -33.25
CA ALA A 85 43.52 3.74 -34.37
C ALA A 85 43.17 5.16 -33.94
N PRO A 86 43.73 6.21 -34.59
CA PRO A 86 43.44 7.60 -34.20
C PRO A 86 41.98 8.04 -34.35
N ALA A 87 41.25 7.47 -35.33
CA ALA A 87 39.89 7.88 -35.69
C ALA A 87 38.89 6.71 -35.76
N GLY A 88 39.27 5.53 -35.28
CA GLY A 88 38.45 4.32 -35.30
C GLY A 88 38.46 3.60 -33.96
N ALA A 89 37.86 2.41 -33.89
CA ALA A 89 37.92 1.61 -32.68
C ALA A 89 39.35 1.14 -32.40
N ALA A 90 39.76 1.18 -31.14
CA ALA A 90 41.06 0.66 -30.70
C ALA A 90 41.19 -0.83 -31.05
N GLY A 91 42.39 -1.22 -31.49
CA GLY A 91 42.75 -2.62 -31.66
C GLY A 91 43.21 -3.24 -30.35
N THR A 92 43.55 -4.53 -30.38
CA THR A 92 43.89 -5.31 -29.19
C THR A 92 45.31 -5.86 -29.26
N TRP A 93 46.03 -5.78 -28.15
CA TRP A 93 47.21 -6.59 -27.87
C TRP A 93 46.85 -7.71 -26.90
N LEU A 94 46.95 -8.95 -27.37
CA LEU A 94 46.77 -10.19 -26.62
C LEU A 94 48.12 -10.73 -26.16
N VAL A 95 48.27 -10.95 -24.86
CA VAL A 95 49.40 -11.63 -24.23
C VAL A 95 48.90 -12.97 -23.67
N ASP A 96 49.50 -14.08 -24.08
CA ASP A 96 48.98 -15.44 -23.78
C ASP A 96 50.09 -16.42 -23.32
N PRO A 97 50.51 -16.35 -22.04
CA PRO A 97 51.37 -17.34 -21.39
C PRO A 97 50.61 -18.41 -20.59
N TYR A 98 51.32 -19.36 -19.97
CA TYR A 98 50.71 -20.23 -18.94
C TYR A 98 50.54 -19.58 -17.57
N ALA A 99 51.40 -18.62 -17.23
CA ALA A 99 51.32 -17.80 -16.02
C ALA A 99 52.16 -16.55 -16.25
N VAL A 100 51.84 -15.42 -15.61
CA VAL A 100 52.58 -14.17 -15.81
C VAL A 100 52.64 -13.28 -14.57
N ALA A 101 53.83 -12.73 -14.33
CA ALA A 101 54.04 -11.64 -13.41
C ALA A 101 54.10 -10.30 -14.17
N ILE A 102 53.22 -9.37 -13.80
CA ILE A 102 53.30 -7.96 -14.17
C ILE A 102 54.18 -7.29 -13.13
N VAL A 103 55.30 -6.70 -13.56
CA VAL A 103 56.29 -6.08 -12.67
C VAL A 103 56.41 -4.59 -12.96
N SER A 104 56.77 -3.80 -11.94
CA SER A 104 57.07 -2.39 -12.14
C SER A 104 58.37 -2.23 -12.94
N GLY A 105 58.33 -1.46 -14.04
CA GLY A 105 59.50 -1.20 -14.86
C GLY A 105 59.19 -0.60 -16.24
N ALA A 106 60.21 -0.02 -16.87
CA ALA A 106 60.13 0.44 -18.27
C ALA A 106 61.45 0.23 -19.04
N GLY A 107 62.28 -0.70 -18.54
CA GLY A 107 63.61 -0.99 -19.07
C GLY A 107 63.55 -1.76 -20.39
N ALA A 108 64.54 -1.57 -21.25
CA ALA A 108 64.70 -2.40 -22.43
C ALA A 108 65.15 -3.81 -22.03
N GLY A 109 64.55 -4.85 -22.62
CA GLY A 109 65.05 -6.22 -22.51
C GLY A 109 66.24 -6.48 -23.44
N THR A 110 66.95 -7.58 -23.19
CA THR A 110 68.09 -8.02 -24.00
C THR A 110 68.00 -9.51 -24.27
N LEU A 111 68.39 -9.95 -25.48
CA LEU A 111 68.50 -11.37 -25.75
C LEU A 111 69.74 -11.97 -25.06
N PRO A 112 69.63 -13.16 -24.43
CA PRO A 112 70.80 -13.89 -23.93
C PRO A 112 71.69 -14.37 -25.08
N THR A 113 72.92 -14.80 -24.78
CA THR A 113 73.80 -15.40 -25.79
C THR A 113 73.26 -16.77 -26.24
N ASN A 114 73.43 -17.11 -27.52
CA ASN A 114 73.05 -18.42 -28.07
C ASN A 114 73.95 -19.54 -27.48
N PRO A 115 73.40 -20.71 -27.07
CA PRO A 115 72.00 -21.15 -27.17
C PRO A 115 71.10 -20.50 -26.12
N PHE A 116 69.84 -20.27 -26.51
CA PHE A 116 68.86 -19.72 -25.58
C PHE A 116 68.36 -20.81 -24.64
N ASP A 117 68.46 -20.57 -23.34
CA ASP A 117 67.80 -21.41 -22.34
C ASP A 117 66.30 -21.12 -22.32
N ALA A 118 65.48 -22.15 -22.10
CA ALA A 118 64.04 -22.00 -21.92
C ALA A 118 63.74 -21.09 -20.72
N LEU A 119 62.73 -20.24 -20.85
CA LEU A 119 62.25 -19.41 -19.75
C LEU A 119 61.50 -20.27 -18.73
N SER A 120 61.70 -19.99 -17.44
CA SER A 120 61.02 -20.68 -16.33
C SER A 120 59.77 -19.96 -15.84
N ASN A 121 59.66 -18.65 -16.08
CA ASN A 121 58.54 -17.79 -15.69
C ASN A 121 58.22 -16.83 -16.83
N SER A 122 56.99 -16.32 -16.88
CA SER A 122 56.66 -15.19 -17.75
C SER A 122 56.66 -13.86 -17.01
N THR A 123 57.22 -12.83 -17.65
CA THR A 123 57.28 -11.47 -17.11
C THR A 123 56.93 -10.44 -18.17
N ILE A 124 56.14 -9.43 -17.77
CA ILE A 124 55.83 -8.22 -18.55
C ILE A 124 55.96 -7.02 -17.62
N GLN A 125 56.45 -5.88 -18.14
CA GLN A 125 56.53 -4.66 -17.34
C GLN A 125 55.28 -3.80 -17.50
N ASP A 126 54.88 -3.11 -16.44
CA ASP A 126 53.79 -2.13 -16.49
C ASP A 126 54.05 -1.00 -17.50
N GLY A 127 55.30 -0.56 -17.67
CA GLY A 127 55.71 0.41 -18.69
C GLY A 127 55.45 -0.06 -20.13
N ASP A 128 55.52 -1.37 -20.39
CA ASP A 128 55.22 -1.95 -21.70
C ASP A 128 53.71 -1.96 -21.96
N ILE A 129 52.90 -2.28 -20.94
CA ILE A 129 51.43 -2.19 -20.98
C ILE A 129 50.99 -0.74 -21.18
N ASN A 130 51.59 0.19 -20.43
CA ASN A 130 51.35 1.62 -20.54
C ASN A 130 51.68 2.13 -21.94
N ALA A 131 52.78 1.70 -22.54
CA ALA A 131 53.12 2.08 -23.91
C ALA A 131 52.06 1.63 -24.93
N ALA A 132 51.46 0.44 -24.75
CA ALA A 132 50.40 -0.04 -25.61
C ALA A 132 49.07 0.73 -25.42
N LEU A 133 48.64 0.93 -24.17
CA LEU A 133 47.45 1.74 -23.85
C LEU A 133 47.60 3.16 -24.39
N ASN A 134 48.75 3.80 -24.15
CA ASN A 134 49.03 5.16 -24.62
C ASN A 134 49.27 5.24 -26.14
N GLY A 135 49.54 4.11 -26.79
CA GLY A 135 49.50 3.96 -28.24
C GLY A 135 48.10 3.85 -28.83
N GLY A 136 47.07 3.72 -27.98
CA GLY A 136 45.66 3.59 -28.34
C GLY A 136 45.18 2.17 -28.55
N ALA A 137 45.86 1.17 -27.98
CA ALA A 137 45.45 -0.23 -28.03
C ALA A 137 44.85 -0.69 -26.69
N SER A 138 43.78 -1.48 -26.74
CA SER A 138 43.32 -2.24 -25.57
C SER A 138 44.27 -3.40 -25.30
N VAL A 139 44.48 -3.73 -24.03
CA VAL A 139 45.39 -4.80 -23.62
C VAL A 139 44.59 -5.91 -22.97
N LYS A 140 44.77 -7.14 -23.47
CA LYS A 140 44.22 -8.36 -22.89
C LYS A 140 45.35 -9.31 -22.56
N ILE A 141 45.43 -9.72 -21.30
CA ILE A 141 46.38 -10.74 -20.83
C ILE A 141 45.57 -11.96 -20.45
N THR A 142 45.78 -13.06 -21.13
CA THR A 142 45.13 -14.34 -20.84
C THR A 142 46.15 -15.36 -20.33
N THR A 143 45.72 -16.42 -19.64
CA THR A 143 46.62 -17.50 -19.24
C THR A 143 46.05 -18.88 -19.52
N GLY A 144 46.90 -19.79 -20.02
CA GLY A 144 46.57 -21.20 -20.20
C GLY A 144 46.71 -22.05 -18.93
N THR A 145 46.37 -23.34 -19.02
CA THR A 145 46.32 -24.27 -17.88
C THR A 145 47.43 -25.34 -17.84
N GLY A 146 48.34 -25.39 -18.82
CA GLY A 146 49.55 -26.24 -18.77
C GLY A 146 50.71 -25.55 -18.03
N GLY A 147 51.68 -26.27 -17.44
CA GLY A 147 52.93 -25.66 -16.91
C GLY A 147 53.09 -25.55 -15.38
N VAL A 148 53.98 -24.67 -14.90
CA VAL A 148 54.27 -24.38 -13.47
C VAL A 148 53.67 -23.02 -13.11
N GLY A 149 53.02 -22.88 -11.95
CA GLY A 149 52.30 -21.64 -11.58
C GLY A 149 50.99 -21.41 -12.35
N THR A 150 50.43 -22.49 -12.91
CA THR A 150 49.40 -22.52 -13.95
C THR A 150 48.25 -21.54 -13.77
N GLY A 151 47.91 -20.85 -14.86
CA GLY A 151 46.75 -19.98 -14.98
C GLY A 151 46.81 -18.71 -14.15
N SER A 152 47.91 -18.40 -13.45
CA SER A 152 47.97 -17.25 -12.54
C SER A 152 48.49 -15.98 -13.21
N ILE A 153 47.90 -14.84 -12.84
CA ILE A 153 48.35 -13.50 -13.17
C ILE A 153 48.66 -12.79 -11.85
N THR A 154 49.92 -12.40 -11.65
CA THR A 154 50.35 -11.69 -10.43
C THR A 154 50.79 -10.28 -10.78
N LEU A 155 50.19 -9.28 -10.14
CA LEU A 155 50.67 -7.91 -10.16
C LEU A 155 51.60 -7.73 -8.96
N ALA A 156 52.88 -7.49 -9.24
CA ALA A 156 53.85 -7.19 -8.20
C ALA A 156 53.51 -5.88 -7.47
N ASN A 157 54.17 -5.66 -6.34
CA ASN A 157 54.06 -4.40 -5.61
C ASN A 157 54.43 -3.22 -6.52
N ASP A 158 53.72 -2.10 -6.34
CA ASP A 158 53.96 -0.82 -7.01
C ASP A 158 53.81 -0.84 -8.54
N VAL A 159 53.15 -1.86 -9.10
CA VAL A 159 52.71 -1.86 -10.50
C VAL A 159 51.77 -0.67 -10.75
N LEU A 160 52.10 0.14 -11.75
CA LEU A 160 51.32 1.29 -12.18
C LEU A 160 50.88 1.11 -13.64
N ILE A 161 49.61 0.78 -13.84
CA ILE A 161 48.94 0.85 -15.15
C ILE A 161 48.33 2.24 -15.29
N ASP A 162 48.82 3.06 -16.22
CA ASP A 162 48.43 4.45 -16.39
C ASP A 162 48.14 4.80 -17.86
N TYR A 163 46.84 4.99 -18.14
CA TYR A 163 46.36 5.46 -19.43
C TYR A 163 46.29 6.99 -19.43
N THR A 164 47.24 7.63 -20.12
CA THR A 164 47.49 9.07 -20.11
C THR A 164 47.17 9.79 -21.43
N ALA A 165 47.05 9.03 -22.52
CA ALA A 165 46.92 9.57 -23.88
C ALA A 165 45.46 9.75 -24.32
N ALA A 166 45.21 10.70 -25.22
CA ALA A 166 43.88 10.92 -25.79
C ALA A 166 43.59 9.92 -26.92
N ALA A 167 43.27 8.68 -26.57
CA ALA A 167 42.94 7.60 -27.52
C ALA A 167 41.50 7.08 -27.42
N GLY A 168 40.62 7.80 -26.70
CA GLY A 168 39.22 7.41 -26.50
C GLY A 168 39.06 6.36 -25.38
N ALA A 169 37.99 5.56 -25.45
CA ALA A 169 37.74 4.50 -24.48
C ALA A 169 38.58 3.25 -24.79
N LEU A 170 39.25 2.69 -23.78
CA LEU A 170 40.09 1.50 -23.88
C LEU A 170 39.71 0.46 -22.82
N SER A 171 40.23 -0.76 -22.98
CA SER A 171 40.08 -1.83 -21.98
C SER A 171 41.44 -2.40 -21.55
N PHE A 172 41.55 -2.68 -20.26
CA PHE A 172 42.59 -3.51 -19.65
C PHE A 172 41.94 -4.76 -19.05
N GLU A 173 42.20 -5.90 -19.67
CA GLU A 173 41.53 -7.17 -19.36
C GLU A 173 42.54 -8.23 -18.95
N LEU A 174 42.26 -8.89 -17.83
CA LEU A 174 43.03 -10.00 -17.28
C LEU A 174 42.14 -11.24 -17.22
N ASP A 175 42.48 -12.25 -18.02
CA ASP A 175 41.80 -13.55 -18.09
C ASP A 175 42.72 -14.64 -17.53
N SER A 176 42.42 -15.08 -16.33
CA SER A 176 43.23 -15.99 -15.57
C SER A 176 42.61 -17.39 -15.53
N GLY A 177 43.41 -18.41 -15.85
CA GLY A 177 43.05 -19.81 -15.65
C GLY A 177 42.83 -20.17 -14.18
N SER A 178 43.43 -19.45 -13.22
CA SER A 178 43.34 -19.78 -11.79
C SER A 178 43.15 -18.53 -10.91
N SER A 179 44.15 -17.65 -10.80
CA SER A 179 44.10 -16.50 -9.91
C SER A 179 44.66 -15.20 -10.48
N ILE A 180 44.04 -14.09 -10.11
CA ILE A 180 44.55 -12.73 -10.30
C ILE A 180 44.89 -12.15 -8.94
N GLN A 181 46.16 -11.81 -8.70
CA GLN A 181 46.65 -11.40 -7.40
C GLN A 181 47.36 -10.05 -7.47
N ALA A 182 46.84 -9.06 -6.73
CA ALA A 182 47.47 -7.76 -6.46
C ALA A 182 47.40 -7.51 -4.95
N ASN A 183 48.33 -8.12 -4.22
CA ASN A 183 48.32 -8.14 -2.76
C ASN A 183 48.85 -6.82 -2.14
N GLY A 184 49.65 -6.05 -2.88
CA GLY A 184 50.20 -4.78 -2.43
C GLY A 184 49.23 -3.61 -2.61
N VAL A 185 49.09 -2.77 -1.58
CA VAL A 185 48.27 -1.54 -1.64
C VAL A 185 48.84 -0.47 -2.59
N GLY A 186 50.11 -0.60 -3.00
CA GLY A 186 50.77 0.29 -3.95
C GLY A 186 50.44 0.04 -5.42
N THR A 187 49.74 -1.06 -5.74
CA THR A 187 49.31 -1.34 -7.12
C THR A 187 48.21 -0.38 -7.55
N VAL A 188 48.38 0.30 -8.70
CA VAL A 188 47.44 1.29 -9.22
C VAL A 188 47.10 1.00 -10.67
N ILE A 189 45.81 1.02 -11.00
CA ILE A 189 45.30 1.02 -12.37
C ILE A 189 44.50 2.29 -12.54
N ARG A 190 44.91 3.18 -13.45
CA ARG A 190 44.21 4.46 -13.63
C ARG A 190 44.16 4.94 -15.06
N SER A 191 43.17 5.76 -15.34
CA SER A 191 43.19 6.75 -16.40
C SER A 191 43.61 8.09 -15.81
N SER A 192 44.64 8.73 -16.38
CA SER A 192 45.16 10.02 -15.92
C SER A 192 45.41 10.99 -17.09
N GLY A 193 45.81 12.24 -16.81
CA GLY A 193 46.10 13.22 -17.87
C GLY A 193 44.96 13.40 -18.89
N ALA A 194 45.25 13.16 -20.18
CA ALA A 194 44.31 13.24 -21.29
C ALA A 194 43.64 11.88 -21.62
N GLY A 195 43.85 10.86 -20.77
CA GLY A 195 43.22 9.55 -20.88
C GLY A 195 41.69 9.63 -20.85
N GLY A 196 41.06 8.84 -21.71
CA GLY A 196 39.61 8.61 -21.71
C GLY A 196 39.17 7.52 -20.72
N PRO A 197 37.91 7.04 -20.82
CA PRO A 197 37.42 5.93 -20.02
C PRO A 197 38.27 4.66 -20.17
N LEU A 198 38.68 4.05 -19.06
CA LEU A 198 39.42 2.78 -19.03
C LEU A 198 38.55 1.69 -18.40
N ASN A 199 38.06 0.73 -19.19
CA ASN A 199 37.37 -0.42 -18.64
C ASN A 199 38.39 -1.40 -18.06
N VAL A 200 38.18 -1.83 -16.83
CA VAL A 200 39.04 -2.80 -16.14
C VAL A 200 38.26 -4.08 -15.92
N VAL A 201 38.77 -5.19 -16.44
CA VAL A 201 38.09 -6.49 -16.40
C VAL A 201 39.03 -7.54 -15.85
N PHE A 202 38.64 -8.18 -14.74
CA PHE A 202 39.35 -9.30 -14.13
C PHE A 202 38.47 -10.54 -14.18
N ASN A 203 38.90 -11.57 -14.87
CA ASN A 203 38.22 -12.85 -14.96
C ASN A 203 39.17 -13.94 -14.44
N ALA A 204 38.79 -14.69 -13.40
CA ALA A 204 39.57 -15.80 -12.87
C ALA A 204 38.79 -17.11 -12.96
N GLY A 205 39.47 -18.21 -13.27
CA GLY A 205 38.85 -19.51 -13.54
C GLY A 205 38.37 -19.70 -15.00
N PHE A 206 39.02 -19.00 -15.95
CA PHE A 206 38.69 -19.03 -17.37
C PHE A 206 39.85 -19.55 -18.20
N ASN A 207 39.56 -20.43 -19.16
CA ASN A 207 40.48 -20.75 -20.24
C ASN A 207 40.53 -19.58 -21.24
N PRO A 208 41.58 -19.49 -22.08
CA PRO A 208 41.69 -18.45 -23.11
C PRO A 208 40.53 -18.38 -24.12
N ASP A 209 39.75 -19.45 -24.27
CA ASP A 209 38.55 -19.51 -25.10
C ASP A 209 37.26 -19.06 -24.37
N GLY A 210 37.37 -18.61 -23.12
CA GLY A 210 36.27 -18.20 -22.25
C GLY A 210 35.53 -19.35 -21.57
N THR A 211 35.92 -20.60 -21.80
CA THR A 211 35.35 -21.77 -21.10
C THR A 211 35.90 -21.87 -19.66
N PRO A 212 35.23 -22.57 -18.72
CA PRO A 212 35.77 -22.75 -17.37
C PRO A 212 37.07 -23.57 -17.40
N SER A 213 38.07 -23.14 -16.62
CA SER A 213 39.42 -23.74 -16.59
C SER A 213 39.54 -25.04 -15.79
N GLY A 214 38.48 -25.45 -15.09
CA GLY A 214 38.52 -26.54 -14.10
C GLY A 214 39.24 -26.20 -12.79
N SER A 215 39.89 -25.03 -12.71
CA SER A 215 40.47 -24.49 -11.47
C SER A 215 39.53 -23.48 -10.83
N ILE A 216 39.60 -23.35 -9.51
CA ILE A 216 38.82 -22.35 -8.78
C ILE A 216 39.41 -20.95 -9.01
N GLY A 217 38.59 -20.07 -9.60
CA GLY A 217 38.90 -18.68 -9.83
C GLY A 217 39.07 -17.89 -8.53
N THR A 218 40.20 -17.21 -8.36
CA THR A 218 40.44 -16.31 -7.21
C THR A 218 40.94 -14.95 -7.66
N ILE A 219 40.28 -13.88 -7.25
CA ILE A 219 40.71 -12.50 -7.46
C ILE A 219 41.01 -11.91 -6.08
N THR A 220 42.23 -11.41 -5.89
CA THR A 220 42.61 -10.61 -4.72
C THR A 220 43.19 -9.29 -5.21
N TYR A 221 42.56 -8.18 -4.84
CA TYR A 221 43.00 -6.85 -5.26
C TYR A 221 42.90 -5.85 -4.11
N ASN A 222 44.06 -5.37 -3.64
CA ASN A 222 44.17 -4.44 -2.51
C ASN A 222 44.59 -3.02 -2.94
N GLY A 223 44.75 -2.80 -4.25
CA GLY A 223 45.24 -1.55 -4.84
C GLY A 223 44.14 -0.50 -5.11
N SER A 224 44.45 0.45 -5.99
CA SER A 224 43.52 1.50 -6.44
C SER A 224 43.18 1.39 -7.93
N ILE A 225 41.90 1.45 -8.27
CA ILE A 225 41.39 1.55 -9.64
C ILE A 225 40.70 2.91 -9.83
N ASP A 226 41.11 3.71 -10.83
CA ASP A 226 40.43 4.96 -11.27
C ASP A 226 40.18 4.95 -12.78
N THR A 227 38.93 4.78 -13.22
CA THR A 227 38.63 4.54 -14.65
C THR A 227 38.13 5.75 -15.43
N ARG A 228 37.83 6.89 -14.78
CA ARG A 228 37.29 8.13 -15.40
C ARG A 228 36.16 7.91 -16.42
N GLY A 229 35.16 7.15 -16.02
CA GLY A 229 33.95 6.83 -16.78
C GLY A 229 33.91 5.39 -17.28
N GLY A 230 35.03 4.64 -17.21
CA GLY A 230 35.07 3.21 -17.57
C GLY A 230 34.48 2.31 -16.49
N SER A 231 34.07 1.09 -16.85
CA SER A 231 33.55 0.13 -15.87
C SER A 231 34.65 -0.67 -15.17
N VAL A 232 34.31 -1.27 -14.03
CA VAL A 232 35.15 -2.30 -13.38
C VAL A 232 34.34 -3.57 -13.22
N ALA A 233 34.83 -4.68 -13.78
CA ALA A 233 34.21 -5.98 -13.65
C ALA A 233 35.20 -6.98 -13.06
N MET A 234 34.80 -7.69 -12.02
CA MET A 234 35.56 -8.80 -11.43
C MET A 234 34.68 -10.05 -11.42
N THR A 235 35.12 -11.09 -12.11
CA THR A 235 34.42 -12.38 -12.21
C THR A 235 35.32 -13.49 -11.73
N ALA A 236 35.05 -14.06 -10.55
CA ALA A 236 35.77 -15.23 -10.03
C ALA A 236 34.91 -16.48 -10.16
N ARG A 237 35.21 -17.31 -11.15
CA ARG A 237 34.42 -18.50 -11.46
C ARG A 237 34.76 -19.64 -10.51
N GLY A 238 33.72 -20.26 -9.96
CA GLY A 238 33.88 -21.49 -9.17
C GLY A 238 34.15 -22.73 -10.03
N ASP A 239 34.29 -23.88 -9.39
CA ASP A 239 34.28 -25.21 -10.04
C ASP A 239 32.88 -25.86 -10.01
N GLY A 240 31.90 -25.16 -9.42
CA GLY A 240 30.52 -25.64 -9.24
C GLY A 240 30.26 -26.22 -7.85
N THR A 241 31.30 -26.37 -7.01
CA THR A 241 31.11 -26.70 -5.60
C THR A 241 30.65 -25.47 -4.80
N PRO A 242 29.84 -25.65 -3.75
CA PRO A 242 29.56 -24.60 -2.77
C PRO A 242 30.83 -23.88 -2.29
N GLY A 243 30.80 -22.54 -2.27
CA GLY A 243 31.94 -21.74 -1.83
C GLY A 243 33.12 -21.66 -2.83
N SER A 244 32.96 -22.20 -4.05
CA SER A 244 33.98 -22.09 -5.09
C SER A 244 33.89 -20.76 -5.84
N GLY A 245 35.06 -20.15 -6.06
CA GLY A 245 35.21 -18.79 -6.57
C GLY A 245 35.42 -17.82 -5.41
N ARG A 246 36.36 -16.89 -5.54
CA ARG A 246 36.65 -15.90 -4.49
C ARG A 246 37.01 -14.54 -5.08
N ILE A 247 36.39 -13.48 -4.58
CA ILE A 247 36.80 -12.09 -4.78
C ILE A 247 37.10 -11.50 -3.40
N GLY A 248 38.35 -11.07 -3.19
CA GLY A 248 38.82 -10.44 -1.98
C GLY A 248 39.37 -9.04 -2.25
N MET A 249 38.92 -8.07 -1.46
CA MET A 249 39.45 -6.71 -1.44
C MET A 249 39.70 -6.29 0.00
N ASN A 250 40.92 -5.84 0.31
CA ASN A 250 41.30 -5.39 1.64
C ASN A 250 42.02 -4.04 1.53
N GLY A 251 41.35 -2.97 1.98
CA GLY A 251 41.87 -1.60 1.83
C GLY A 251 41.87 -1.08 0.38
N ALA A 252 41.11 -1.71 -0.52
CA ALA A 252 41.11 -1.33 -1.94
C ALA A 252 40.23 -0.11 -2.20
N SER A 253 40.57 0.67 -3.23
CA SER A 253 39.78 1.82 -3.69
C SER A 253 39.40 1.65 -5.15
N VAL A 254 38.11 1.73 -5.47
CA VAL A 254 37.59 1.70 -6.84
C VAL A 254 36.81 2.97 -7.09
N GLN A 255 37.27 3.77 -8.04
CA GLN A 255 36.63 5.01 -8.46
C GLN A 255 36.34 4.93 -9.94
N THR A 256 35.08 5.15 -10.34
CA THR A 256 34.72 5.01 -11.76
C THR A 256 34.23 6.27 -12.44
N GLY A 257 33.91 7.33 -11.70
CA GLY A 257 33.45 8.59 -12.29
C GLY A 257 32.25 8.44 -13.25
N GLY A 258 31.28 7.58 -12.91
CA GLY A 258 30.07 7.30 -13.69
C GLY A 258 29.99 5.88 -14.26
N GLY A 259 31.11 5.15 -14.32
CA GLY A 259 31.12 3.75 -14.79
C GLY A 259 30.52 2.77 -13.78
N ALA A 260 29.97 1.65 -14.25
CA ALA A 260 29.42 0.62 -13.37
C ALA A 260 30.52 -0.26 -12.73
N VAL A 261 30.21 -0.84 -11.57
CA VAL A 261 31.07 -1.84 -10.91
C VAL A 261 30.30 -3.15 -10.73
N THR A 262 30.86 -4.26 -11.20
CA THR A 262 30.27 -5.60 -11.06
C THR A 262 31.27 -6.55 -10.44
N LEU A 263 30.93 -7.13 -9.29
CA LEU A 263 31.69 -8.19 -8.63
C LEU A 263 30.83 -9.45 -8.62
N TYR A 264 31.30 -10.51 -9.28
CA TYR A 264 30.58 -11.76 -9.43
C TYR A 264 31.43 -12.96 -9.04
N SER A 265 30.98 -13.75 -8.07
CA SER A 265 31.66 -14.98 -7.67
C SER A 265 30.74 -16.20 -7.71
N GLY A 266 31.13 -17.22 -8.47
CA GLY A 266 30.35 -18.45 -8.67
C GLY A 266 30.23 -18.85 -10.15
N GLN A 267 29.27 -19.73 -10.45
CA GLN A 267 28.96 -20.13 -11.83
C GLN A 267 27.89 -19.23 -12.43
N PRO A 268 27.89 -18.94 -13.75
CA PRO A 268 26.82 -18.17 -14.38
C PRO A 268 25.42 -18.70 -13.99
N GLY A 269 24.58 -17.82 -13.42
CA GLY A 269 23.24 -18.17 -12.93
C GLY A 269 23.19 -18.82 -11.54
N ALA A 270 24.33 -19.14 -10.93
CA ALA A 270 24.47 -19.71 -9.59
C ALA A 270 25.66 -19.05 -8.85
N PRO A 271 25.45 -17.87 -8.23
CA PRO A 271 26.50 -17.19 -7.49
C PRO A 271 26.77 -17.95 -6.19
N THR A 272 27.66 -18.93 -6.21
CA THR A 272 27.99 -19.79 -5.05
C THR A 272 29.34 -19.47 -4.42
N GLY A 273 30.12 -18.53 -4.99
CA GLY A 273 31.47 -18.17 -4.52
C GLY A 273 31.52 -17.01 -3.53
N TYR A 274 32.67 -16.73 -2.91
CA TYR A 274 32.77 -15.69 -1.88
C TYR A 274 33.09 -14.32 -2.45
N VAL A 275 32.40 -13.28 -1.99
CA VAL A 275 32.82 -11.89 -2.17
C VAL A 275 33.04 -11.25 -0.80
N THR A 276 34.28 -10.85 -0.52
CA THR A 276 34.66 -10.28 0.78
C THR A 276 35.39 -8.96 0.56
N LEU A 277 34.77 -7.88 1.00
CA LEU A 277 35.35 -6.54 0.99
C LEU A 277 35.57 -6.10 2.44
N VAL A 278 36.81 -5.74 2.75
CA VAL A 278 37.22 -5.24 4.07
C VAL A 278 37.86 -3.88 3.90
N ASP A 279 37.39 -2.90 4.67
CA ASP A 279 37.91 -1.52 4.71
C ASP A 279 38.10 -0.90 3.31
N SER A 280 37.23 -1.26 2.35
CA SER A 280 37.37 -0.91 0.94
C SER A 280 36.34 0.14 0.51
N GLN A 281 36.68 0.93 -0.50
CA GLN A 281 35.83 1.97 -1.05
C GLN A 281 35.46 1.67 -2.50
N ILE A 282 34.19 1.85 -2.86
CA ILE A 282 33.72 1.89 -4.23
C ILE A 282 32.89 3.17 -4.41
N ASP A 283 33.38 4.10 -5.21
CA ASP A 283 32.70 5.35 -5.55
C ASP A 283 32.49 5.45 -7.06
N THR A 284 31.24 5.35 -7.48
CA THR A 284 30.89 5.44 -8.91
C THR A 284 30.35 6.81 -9.31
N ARG A 285 30.35 7.79 -8.40
CA ARG A 285 29.80 9.11 -8.65
C ARG A 285 30.73 9.94 -9.53
N VAL A 286 30.15 10.61 -10.52
CA VAL A 286 30.86 11.61 -11.32
C VAL A 286 31.36 12.72 -10.39
N GLY A 287 32.67 12.95 -10.39
CA GLY A 287 33.31 13.93 -9.51
C GLY A 287 33.21 13.61 -8.02
N GLN A 288 32.92 12.36 -7.64
CA GLN A 288 32.79 11.92 -6.23
C GLN A 288 31.77 12.76 -5.44
N SER A 289 30.74 13.24 -6.13
CA SER A 289 29.75 14.17 -5.60
C SER A 289 28.35 13.62 -5.80
N ASP A 290 27.49 13.82 -4.79
CA ASP A 290 26.08 13.44 -4.86
C ASP A 290 25.28 14.26 -5.88
N ALA A 291 25.84 15.39 -6.35
CA ALA A 291 25.29 16.16 -7.45
C ALA A 291 25.56 15.53 -8.83
N GLY A 292 26.56 14.66 -8.93
CA GLY A 292 26.89 13.93 -10.16
C GLY A 292 26.00 12.70 -10.34
N ALA A 293 25.83 12.26 -11.59
CA ALA A 293 25.31 10.92 -11.87
C ALA A 293 26.26 9.86 -11.31
N GLY A 294 25.79 8.65 -11.08
CA GLY A 294 26.67 7.53 -10.73
C GLY A 294 26.30 6.23 -11.44
N GLY A 295 27.31 5.38 -11.61
CA GLY A 295 27.15 4.06 -12.22
C GLY A 295 26.65 3.02 -11.23
N ALA A 296 25.89 2.03 -11.69
CA ALA A 296 25.36 0.98 -10.82
C ALA A 296 26.48 0.13 -10.19
N VAL A 297 26.24 -0.38 -8.98
CA VAL A 297 27.11 -1.33 -8.27
C VAL A 297 26.36 -2.64 -8.10
N GLN A 298 26.92 -3.73 -8.60
CA GLN A 298 26.37 -5.08 -8.49
C GLN A 298 27.38 -5.99 -7.81
N ILE A 299 26.98 -6.63 -6.72
CA ILE A 299 27.83 -7.58 -5.98
C ILE A 299 27.03 -8.87 -5.81
N ALA A 300 27.52 -9.97 -6.36
CA ALA A 300 26.86 -11.26 -6.28
C ALA A 300 27.84 -12.38 -5.92
N GLY A 301 27.48 -13.18 -4.93
CA GLY A 301 28.22 -14.35 -4.50
C GLY A 301 27.32 -15.33 -3.73
N GLY A 302 27.90 -16.44 -3.30
CA GLY A 302 27.31 -17.33 -2.32
C GLY A 302 27.24 -16.63 -0.96
N ASN A 303 28.37 -16.19 -0.45
CA ASN A 303 28.40 -15.27 0.68
C ASN A 303 28.98 -13.93 0.25
N VAL A 304 28.31 -12.85 0.61
CA VAL A 304 28.80 -11.48 0.45
C VAL A 304 29.02 -10.88 1.83
N THR A 305 30.26 -10.51 2.14
CA THR A 305 30.63 -9.87 3.40
C THR A 305 31.25 -8.50 3.12
N LEU A 306 30.63 -7.46 3.67
CA LEU A 306 31.08 -6.07 3.62
C LEU A 306 31.43 -5.61 5.04
N ALA A 307 32.71 -5.46 5.35
CA ALA A 307 33.19 -5.02 6.65
C ALA A 307 33.95 -3.69 6.52
N GLY A 308 33.41 -2.61 7.09
CA GLY A 308 33.98 -1.26 6.94
C GLY A 308 34.01 -0.73 5.52
N VAL A 309 33.06 -1.14 4.69
CA VAL A 309 33.01 -0.78 3.26
C VAL A 309 32.25 0.52 3.04
N GLN A 310 32.76 1.37 2.15
CA GLN A 310 32.06 2.58 1.70
C GLN A 310 31.63 2.40 0.23
N LEU A 311 30.32 2.31 -0.04
CA LEU A 311 29.75 2.24 -1.40
C LEU A 311 28.91 3.49 -1.67
N ALA A 312 29.26 4.25 -2.72
CA ALA A 312 28.52 5.45 -3.11
C ALA A 312 28.22 5.46 -4.62
N SER A 313 26.93 5.60 -4.97
CA SER A 313 26.48 5.47 -6.38
C SER A 313 25.54 6.59 -6.87
N SER A 314 25.18 7.58 -6.02
CA SER A 314 24.28 8.69 -6.38
C SER A 314 22.99 8.23 -7.10
N SER A 315 22.90 8.33 -8.43
CA SER A 315 21.76 7.88 -9.24
C SER A 315 21.79 6.39 -9.61
N GLY A 316 22.96 5.74 -9.53
CA GLY A 316 23.12 4.33 -9.81
C GLY A 316 22.55 3.46 -8.69
N ALA A 317 21.98 2.32 -9.06
CA ALA A 317 21.47 1.36 -8.09
C ALA A 317 22.61 0.56 -7.44
N ILE A 318 22.42 0.15 -6.20
CA ILE A 318 23.28 -0.80 -5.49
C ILE A 318 22.48 -2.11 -5.32
N ASP A 319 22.92 -3.19 -5.97
CA ASP A 319 22.30 -4.52 -5.89
C ASP A 319 23.30 -5.53 -5.32
N ILE A 320 22.99 -6.08 -4.15
CA ILE A 320 23.83 -7.04 -3.44
C ILE A 320 23.06 -8.34 -3.28
N ARG A 321 23.61 -9.45 -3.79
CA ARG A 321 23.01 -10.78 -3.70
C ARG A 321 23.97 -11.80 -3.10
N GLY A 322 23.53 -12.44 -2.03
CA GLY A 322 24.20 -13.58 -1.40
C GLY A 322 23.34 -14.83 -1.45
N SER A 323 23.80 -15.91 -2.07
CA SER A 323 23.14 -17.24 -2.02
C SER A 323 24.03 -18.27 -1.32
N SER A 324 24.06 -18.21 0.01
CA SER A 324 25.04 -18.99 0.77
C SER A 324 24.76 -20.47 0.59
N ALA A 325 25.75 -21.17 0.04
CA ALA A 325 25.70 -22.61 -0.12
C ALA A 325 26.31 -23.34 1.11
N ASP A 326 27.02 -22.60 1.96
CA ASP A 326 27.81 -23.09 3.10
C ASP A 326 27.50 -22.25 4.33
N TRP A 327 26.84 -22.82 5.36
CA TRP A 327 26.73 -22.45 6.81
C TRP A 327 26.73 -20.98 7.28
N ASN A 328 26.81 -20.03 6.36
CA ASN A 328 27.06 -18.63 6.55
C ASN A 328 25.82 -17.88 6.13
N SER A 329 25.72 -16.64 6.59
CA SER A 329 24.72 -15.71 6.12
C SER A 329 24.84 -15.48 4.61
N GLY A 330 23.73 -15.16 3.96
CA GLY A 330 23.75 -14.77 2.55
C GLY A 330 24.54 -13.48 2.36
N VAL A 331 24.10 -12.42 3.05
CA VAL A 331 24.77 -11.12 3.06
C VAL A 331 25.04 -10.66 4.49
N VAL A 332 26.26 -10.18 4.75
CA VAL A 332 26.67 -9.54 6.01
C VAL A 332 27.21 -8.16 5.72
N ILE A 333 26.64 -7.14 6.37
CA ILE A 333 27.11 -5.75 6.35
C ILE A 333 27.45 -5.36 7.78
N THR A 334 28.74 -5.16 8.05
CA THR A 334 29.29 -5.02 9.40
C THR A 334 30.40 -3.96 9.44
N ASP A 335 30.90 -3.66 10.63
CA ASP A 335 32.07 -2.82 10.81
C ASP A 335 33.38 -3.56 10.52
N GLY A 336 34.35 -2.79 10.02
CA GLY A 336 35.75 -3.16 9.96
C GLY A 336 36.52 -2.25 10.91
N ARG A 337 37.39 -1.39 10.38
CA ARG A 337 37.95 -0.25 11.14
C ARG A 337 36.91 0.84 11.40
N ALA A 338 35.92 0.92 10.54
CA ALA A 338 34.78 1.81 10.63
C ALA A 338 33.50 1.05 10.27
N ALA A 339 32.33 1.63 10.53
CA ALA A 339 31.05 1.08 10.09
C ALA A 339 30.96 1.08 8.54
N SER A 340 30.32 0.06 7.97
CA SER A 340 30.01 0.08 6.52
C SER A 340 28.95 1.13 6.21
N ALA A 341 29.06 1.82 5.08
CA ALA A 341 28.06 2.76 4.60
C ALA A 341 27.77 2.54 3.11
N LEU A 342 26.49 2.31 2.80
CA LEU A 342 25.97 2.19 1.44
C LEU A 342 25.06 3.39 1.18
N SER A 343 25.38 4.20 0.17
CA SER A 343 24.66 5.45 -0.09
C SER A 343 24.30 5.69 -1.56
N THR A 344 23.08 6.18 -1.76
CA THR A 344 22.58 6.69 -3.04
C THR A 344 21.78 7.99 -2.84
N THR A 345 21.72 8.82 -3.86
CA THR A 345 20.86 10.03 -3.90
C THR A 345 19.47 9.67 -4.41
N SER A 346 19.39 8.89 -5.48
CA SER A 346 18.12 8.49 -6.11
C SER A 346 18.09 7.05 -6.61
N GLY A 347 19.25 6.37 -6.67
CA GLY A 347 19.32 4.95 -7.03
C GLY A 347 18.73 4.07 -5.93
N ASN A 348 18.06 2.98 -6.31
CA ASN A 348 17.55 2.02 -5.34
C ASN A 348 18.70 1.21 -4.72
N ILE A 349 18.54 0.79 -3.47
CA ILE A 349 19.45 -0.13 -2.79
C ILE A 349 18.69 -1.42 -2.51
N THR A 350 19.14 -2.53 -3.09
CA THR A 350 18.55 -3.85 -2.86
C THR A 350 19.62 -4.77 -2.29
N VAL A 351 19.32 -5.39 -1.14
CA VAL A 351 20.17 -6.39 -0.50
C VAL A 351 19.36 -7.66 -0.33
N GLN A 352 19.77 -8.73 -1.01
CA GLN A 352 19.06 -10.01 -1.00
C GLN A 352 19.99 -11.12 -0.53
N GLY A 353 19.55 -11.90 0.43
CA GLY A 353 20.40 -12.93 1.03
C GLY A 353 19.63 -14.20 1.35
N VAL A 354 20.19 -15.34 0.91
CA VAL A 354 19.70 -16.68 1.24
C VAL A 354 20.78 -17.37 2.07
N ALA A 355 20.40 -17.87 3.24
CA ALA A 355 21.26 -18.66 4.12
C ALA A 355 20.76 -20.11 4.22
N ARG A 356 21.70 -21.04 4.41
CA ARG A 356 21.47 -22.48 4.49
C ARG A 356 21.96 -23.04 5.82
N ARG A 357 21.11 -23.84 6.48
CA ARG A 357 21.42 -24.52 7.75
C ARG A 357 21.41 -26.05 7.59
N GLN A 358 22.34 -26.77 8.25
CA GLN A 358 22.54 -28.25 8.27
C GLN A 358 22.67 -28.81 9.73
N ALA A 359 22.48 -30.14 9.98
CA ALA A 359 22.38 -30.71 11.34
C ALA A 359 23.61 -30.63 12.26
N SER A 360 24.84 -30.56 11.74
CA SER A 360 26.03 -30.83 12.56
C SER A 360 26.62 -29.63 13.30
N SER A 361 25.99 -28.45 13.32
CA SER A 361 26.60 -27.23 13.87
C SER A 361 26.13 -26.83 15.27
N THR A 362 27.10 -26.43 16.10
CA THR A 362 26.96 -25.83 17.45
C THR A 362 27.27 -24.32 17.47
N PHE A 363 27.23 -23.63 16.32
CA PHE A 363 27.71 -22.25 16.12
C PHE A 363 26.59 -21.18 16.08
N ALA A 364 27.00 -19.90 16.14
CA ALA A 364 26.16 -18.69 16.16
C ALA A 364 25.10 -18.61 15.03
N GLY A 365 24.03 -17.83 15.25
CA GLY A 365 22.88 -17.73 14.35
C GLY A 365 23.25 -17.36 12.90
N SER A 366 22.47 -17.88 11.95
CA SER A 366 22.59 -17.60 10.52
C SER A 366 21.50 -16.65 10.04
N TYR A 367 21.83 -15.82 9.04
CA TYR A 367 20.93 -14.77 8.56
C TYR A 367 20.84 -14.77 7.05
N GLY A 368 19.65 -14.63 6.47
CA GLY A 368 19.56 -14.28 5.05
C GLY A 368 20.34 -13.00 4.79
N VAL A 369 19.96 -11.92 5.50
CA VAL A 369 20.67 -10.64 5.53
C VAL A 369 20.93 -10.22 6.98
N LEU A 370 22.18 -9.88 7.30
CA LEU A 370 22.59 -9.26 8.56
C LEU A 370 23.16 -7.85 8.31
N VAL A 371 22.63 -6.86 9.01
CA VAL A 371 23.24 -5.52 9.11
C VAL A 371 23.53 -5.22 10.58
N ASN A 372 24.79 -4.92 10.90
CA ASN A 372 25.22 -4.64 12.27
C ASN A 372 26.45 -3.71 12.34
N GLY A 373 27.05 -3.53 13.52
CA GLY A 373 28.29 -2.79 13.69
C GLY A 373 28.15 -1.28 13.46
N GLY A 374 26.98 -0.72 13.72
CA GLY A 374 26.69 0.68 13.40
C GLY A 374 26.54 0.97 11.90
N SER A 375 26.57 -0.04 11.04
CA SER A 375 26.54 0.11 9.59
C SER A 375 25.25 0.75 9.09
N SER A 376 25.36 1.53 8.01
CA SER A 376 24.25 2.32 7.48
C SER A 376 23.95 2.00 6.02
N ILE A 377 22.66 1.94 5.69
CA ILE A 377 22.15 1.90 4.33
C ILE A 377 21.24 3.12 4.16
N THR A 378 21.58 4.01 3.22
CA THR A 378 20.91 5.29 3.06
C THR A 378 20.60 5.61 1.61
N SER A 379 19.37 6.01 1.32
CA SER A 379 18.98 6.53 0.02
C SER A 379 18.26 7.87 0.17
N GLY A 380 18.46 8.82 -0.76
CA GLY A 380 17.62 10.01 -0.82
C GLY A 380 16.20 9.66 -1.23
N SER A 381 15.92 9.67 -2.53
CA SER A 381 14.60 9.35 -3.10
C SER A 381 14.45 7.91 -3.60
N GLY A 382 15.53 7.13 -3.63
CA GLY A 382 15.49 5.71 -4.00
C GLY A 382 14.90 4.84 -2.91
N THR A 383 14.40 3.67 -3.27
CA THR A 383 13.88 2.69 -2.31
C THR A 383 15.02 1.87 -1.71
N ILE A 384 14.87 1.44 -0.46
CA ILE A 384 15.74 0.44 0.17
C ILE A 384 14.94 -0.85 0.35
N ALA A 385 15.43 -1.96 -0.20
CA ALA A 385 14.83 -3.27 -0.03
C ALA A 385 15.83 -4.25 0.58
N LEU A 386 15.54 -4.73 1.79
CA LEU A 386 16.30 -5.78 2.48
C LEU A 386 15.47 -7.07 2.45
N ARG A 387 15.98 -8.11 1.81
CA ARG A 387 15.24 -9.35 1.59
C ARG A 387 16.05 -10.56 2.01
N GLY A 388 15.55 -11.31 2.97
CA GLY A 388 16.31 -12.39 3.59
C GLY A 388 15.52 -13.68 3.70
N TYR A 389 16.15 -14.81 3.35
CA TYR A 389 15.62 -16.13 3.63
C TYR A 389 16.67 -16.97 4.36
N ASN A 390 16.36 -17.41 5.59
CA ASN A 390 17.09 -18.49 6.24
C ASN A 390 16.27 -19.78 6.13
N PHE A 391 16.81 -20.82 5.49
CA PHE A 391 16.10 -22.08 5.33
C PHE A 391 16.84 -23.28 5.90
N ASN A 392 16.09 -24.17 6.54
CA ASN A 392 16.59 -25.41 7.12
C ASN A 392 16.55 -26.48 6.04
N ASN A 393 17.69 -27.07 5.69
CA ASN A 393 17.69 -28.30 4.90
C ASN A 393 17.70 -29.55 5.78
N ASP A 394 17.83 -29.37 7.10
CA ASP A 394 17.92 -30.45 8.06
C ASP A 394 16.90 -30.30 9.21
N PRO A 395 15.73 -30.92 9.12
CA PRO A 395 14.68 -30.82 10.14
C PRO A 395 15.10 -31.37 11.51
N THR A 396 16.26 -32.03 11.63
CA THR A 396 16.79 -32.51 12.90
C THR A 396 17.67 -31.48 13.63
N ALA A 397 18.04 -30.38 12.98
CA ALA A 397 18.82 -29.30 13.58
C ALA A 397 17.96 -28.49 14.59
N PRO A 398 18.32 -28.41 15.88
CA PRO A 398 17.53 -27.70 16.89
C PRO A 398 17.56 -26.18 16.66
N ALA A 399 16.42 -25.48 16.65
CA ALA A 399 16.38 -24.01 16.49
C ALA A 399 17.44 -23.32 17.39
N VAL A 400 18.33 -22.51 16.80
CA VAL A 400 19.31 -21.73 17.58
C VAL A 400 18.73 -20.34 17.77
N GLY A 401 18.79 -19.81 18.98
CA GLY A 401 18.40 -18.43 19.25
C GLY A 401 19.16 -17.47 18.34
N GLY A 402 18.41 -16.63 17.62
CA GLY A 402 18.98 -15.60 16.75
C GLY A 402 18.93 -15.90 15.25
N ASP A 403 18.53 -17.09 14.77
CA ASP A 403 18.30 -17.30 13.33
C ASP A 403 17.24 -16.30 12.81
N SER A 404 17.50 -15.65 11.67
CA SER A 404 16.49 -14.79 11.04
C SER A 404 16.58 -14.71 9.53
N GLY A 405 15.48 -14.37 8.86
CA GLY A 405 15.52 -13.99 7.44
C GLY A 405 16.31 -12.70 7.27
N VAL A 406 15.83 -11.61 7.86
CA VAL A 406 16.55 -10.32 7.95
C VAL A 406 16.79 -9.96 9.40
N ARG A 407 18.02 -9.56 9.72
CA ARG A 407 18.46 -9.16 11.05
C ARG A 407 19.11 -7.78 11.02
N LEU A 408 18.59 -6.85 11.81
CA LEU A 408 19.18 -5.55 12.08
C LEU A 408 19.55 -5.49 13.57
N GLU A 409 20.82 -5.20 13.88
CA GLU A 409 21.28 -5.14 15.26
C GLU A 409 22.51 -4.26 15.47
N ASN A 410 22.99 -4.15 16.71
CA ASN A 410 24.22 -3.44 17.10
C ASN A 410 24.38 -2.08 16.40
N GLY A 411 23.32 -1.26 16.42
CA GLY A 411 23.33 0.11 15.91
C GLY A 411 23.14 0.27 14.39
N ALA A 412 22.70 -0.78 13.69
CA ALA A 412 22.38 -0.71 12.26
C ALA A 412 21.39 0.44 11.93
N ARG A 413 21.61 1.15 10.83
CA ARG A 413 20.78 2.29 10.40
C ARG A 413 20.26 2.12 8.98
N ILE A 414 18.95 2.06 8.82
CA ILE A 414 18.30 2.00 7.51
C ILE A 414 17.46 3.26 7.34
N THR A 415 17.82 4.12 6.37
CA THR A 415 17.25 5.47 6.29
C THR A 415 16.96 5.90 4.87
N THR A 416 15.78 6.48 4.64
CA THR A 416 15.53 7.28 3.44
C THR A 416 15.24 8.73 3.79
N THR A 417 15.67 9.69 2.95
CA THR A 417 15.57 11.14 3.29
C THR A 417 14.77 12.00 2.31
N GLY A 418 14.42 11.47 1.13
CA GLY A 418 13.83 12.21 0.01
C GLY A 418 12.57 11.58 -0.61
N GLY A 419 11.77 10.87 0.20
CA GLY A 419 10.49 10.25 -0.20
C GLY A 419 10.58 8.76 -0.58
N GLY A 420 11.78 8.17 -0.55
CA GLY A 420 11.98 6.75 -0.82
C GLY A 420 11.34 5.85 0.24
N GLY A 421 10.79 4.70 -0.17
CA GLY A 421 10.25 3.69 0.74
C GLY A 421 11.33 2.73 1.27
N ILE A 422 11.04 2.08 2.40
CA ILE A 422 11.85 0.98 2.95
C ILE A 422 11.00 -0.30 2.93
N GLU A 423 11.56 -1.39 2.42
CA GLU A 423 10.96 -2.71 2.45
C GLU A 423 11.91 -3.67 3.19
N ILE A 424 11.44 -4.30 4.26
CA ILE A 424 12.16 -5.34 4.98
C ILE A 424 11.32 -6.61 4.90
N THR A 425 11.79 -7.58 4.11
CA THR A 425 11.06 -8.82 3.82
C THR A 425 11.90 -10.02 4.28
N GLY A 426 11.41 -10.80 5.23
CA GLY A 426 12.19 -11.85 5.87
C GLY A 426 11.42 -13.17 6.03
N ARG A 427 12.06 -14.28 5.65
CA ARG A 427 11.58 -15.65 5.89
C ARG A 427 12.56 -16.44 6.73
N SER A 428 12.05 -17.21 7.69
CA SER A 428 12.83 -18.20 8.44
C SER A 428 12.09 -19.53 8.46
N ALA A 429 12.72 -20.64 8.03
CA ALA A 429 12.11 -21.96 8.06
C ALA A 429 12.61 -22.84 9.23
N ASN A 430 13.21 -22.23 10.26
CA ASN A 430 13.97 -22.93 11.30
C ASN A 430 13.51 -22.54 12.72
N GLY A 431 12.29 -22.05 12.88
CA GLY A 431 11.80 -21.47 14.13
C GLY A 431 12.44 -20.13 14.53
N GLY A 432 13.29 -19.54 13.70
CA GLY A 432 13.75 -18.15 13.87
C GLY A 432 12.72 -17.13 13.36
N ALA A 433 12.92 -15.85 13.68
CA ALA A 433 12.07 -14.78 13.14
C ALA A 433 12.28 -14.59 11.63
N GLY A 434 11.23 -14.27 10.88
CA GLY A 434 11.38 -13.78 9.52
C GLY A 434 12.18 -12.47 9.52
N VAL A 435 11.76 -11.50 10.33
CA VAL A 435 12.41 -10.20 10.50
C VAL A 435 12.68 -9.95 11.98
N ALA A 436 13.92 -9.56 12.31
CA ALA A 436 14.29 -9.16 13.66
C ALA A 436 15.04 -7.81 13.64
N ILE A 437 14.51 -6.83 14.36
CA ILE A 437 15.05 -5.47 14.52
C ILE A 437 15.27 -5.24 16.00
N GLU A 438 16.45 -5.53 16.52
CA GLU A 438 16.69 -5.50 17.97
C GLU A 438 18.12 -5.09 18.32
N ALA A 439 18.38 -4.77 19.58
CA ALA A 439 19.72 -4.36 20.04
C ALA A 439 20.83 -5.33 19.62
N GLY A 440 20.55 -6.64 19.64
CA GLY A 440 21.57 -7.68 19.57
C GLY A 440 22.40 -7.76 20.84
N GLY A 441 23.53 -8.48 20.77
CA GLY A 441 24.42 -8.69 21.91
C GLY A 441 23.88 -9.70 22.94
N SER A 442 24.47 -9.71 24.13
CA SER A 442 24.05 -10.57 25.24
C SER A 442 22.93 -9.89 26.04
N PRO A 443 22.00 -10.63 26.68
CA PRO A 443 21.02 -10.05 27.61
C PRO A 443 21.66 -9.21 28.74
N THR A 444 22.93 -9.48 29.09
CA THR A 444 23.69 -8.75 30.11
C THR A 444 24.52 -7.59 29.57
N LEU A 445 24.68 -7.48 28.25
CA LEU A 445 25.36 -6.38 27.57
C LEU A 445 24.69 -6.18 26.19
N PRO A 446 23.51 -5.53 26.15
CA PRO A 446 22.81 -5.31 24.90
C PRO A 446 23.61 -4.42 23.95
N GLY A 447 23.51 -4.70 22.66
CA GLY A 447 24.07 -3.84 21.62
C GLY A 447 23.35 -2.48 21.53
N ALA A 448 23.90 -1.58 20.72
CA ALA A 448 23.20 -0.34 20.39
C ALA A 448 21.91 -0.66 19.61
N LEU A 449 20.84 0.09 19.87
CA LEU A 449 19.58 -0.11 19.15
C LEU A 449 19.72 0.26 17.67
N PRO A 450 19.22 -0.58 16.75
CA PRO A 450 19.10 -0.21 15.35
C PRO A 450 18.02 0.86 15.16
N VAL A 451 18.03 1.51 13.98
CA VAL A 451 17.04 2.52 13.59
C VAL A 451 16.57 2.25 12.18
N VAL A 452 15.25 2.22 11.98
CA VAL A 452 14.62 2.24 10.65
C VAL A 452 13.80 3.52 10.54
N GLN A 453 14.16 4.36 9.57
CA GLN A 453 13.53 5.67 9.35
C GLN A 453 13.24 5.90 7.87
N GLY A 454 11.98 5.75 7.48
CA GLY A 454 11.52 6.01 6.13
C GLY A 454 10.99 7.43 5.95
N SER A 455 11.47 8.13 4.92
CA SER A 455 10.84 9.36 4.41
C SER A 455 9.61 9.09 3.52
N GLY A 456 9.41 7.85 3.09
CA GLY A 456 8.19 7.34 2.45
C GLY A 456 7.48 6.30 3.32
N ASN A 457 6.93 5.24 2.70
CA ASN A 457 6.33 4.11 3.41
C ASN A 457 7.40 3.14 3.92
N VAL A 458 7.12 2.46 5.04
CA VAL A 458 7.93 1.33 5.54
C VAL A 458 7.07 0.07 5.53
N VAL A 459 7.51 -0.96 4.82
CA VAL A 459 6.85 -2.27 4.73
C VAL A 459 7.65 -3.29 5.51
N LEU A 460 7.04 -3.89 6.52
CA LEU A 460 7.60 -5.00 7.28
C LEU A 460 6.86 -6.29 6.91
N ARG A 461 7.55 -7.17 6.19
CA ARG A 461 7.07 -8.49 5.77
C ARG A 461 7.84 -9.59 6.45
N ALA A 462 7.14 -10.40 7.22
CA ALA A 462 7.78 -11.51 7.91
C ALA A 462 6.96 -12.78 7.85
N VAL A 463 7.62 -13.92 7.77
CA VAL A 463 6.99 -15.24 7.90
C VAL A 463 7.98 -16.24 8.45
N ASN A 464 7.49 -17.15 9.27
CA ASN A 464 8.26 -18.31 9.70
C ASN A 464 7.44 -19.60 9.58
N ASP A 465 7.90 -20.69 10.20
CA ASP A 465 7.20 -21.98 10.25
C ASP A 465 6.01 -22.01 11.23
N GLY A 466 5.69 -20.87 11.87
CA GLY A 466 4.60 -20.72 12.83
C GLY A 466 4.93 -21.17 14.25
N SER A 467 6.12 -21.73 14.50
CA SER A 467 6.51 -22.25 15.81
C SER A 467 6.90 -21.16 16.83
N THR A 468 7.31 -19.99 16.33
CA THR A 468 7.75 -18.82 17.13
C THR A 468 7.23 -17.53 16.51
N ASP A 469 7.57 -16.39 17.10
CA ASP A 469 7.24 -15.10 16.52
C ASP A 469 7.99 -14.85 15.19
N ALA A 470 7.25 -14.57 14.13
CA ALA A 470 7.81 -14.31 12.81
C ALA A 470 8.40 -12.91 12.72
N ILE A 471 7.98 -11.96 13.54
CA ILE A 471 8.48 -10.59 13.52
C ILE A 471 8.90 -10.17 14.92
N VAL A 472 10.09 -9.59 15.04
CA VAL A 472 10.60 -9.07 16.31
C VAL A 472 10.99 -7.61 16.12
N ILE A 473 10.30 -6.70 16.81
CA ILE A 473 10.57 -5.24 16.77
C ILE A 473 10.99 -4.77 18.16
N GLY A 474 12.29 -4.89 18.44
CA GLY A 474 12.93 -4.42 19.67
C GLY A 474 13.50 -3.01 19.59
N ALA A 475 13.34 -2.29 18.48
CA ALA A 475 13.84 -0.93 18.29
C ALA A 475 12.88 -0.03 17.49
N PRO A 476 13.01 1.30 17.57
CA PRO A 476 12.10 2.22 16.88
C PRO A 476 12.09 2.06 15.36
N VAL A 477 10.89 1.98 14.79
CA VAL A 477 10.64 2.01 13.35
C VAL A 477 9.72 3.18 13.06
N SER A 478 10.14 4.08 12.17
CA SER A 478 9.37 5.27 11.82
C SER A 478 9.21 5.46 10.32
N ALA A 479 8.08 6.02 9.91
CA ALA A 479 7.79 6.39 8.53
C ALA A 479 7.11 7.76 8.47
N ALA A 480 7.49 8.59 7.50
CA ALA A 480 6.75 9.81 7.18
C ALA A 480 5.47 9.52 6.38
N GLY A 481 5.43 8.40 5.65
CA GLY A 481 4.23 7.85 4.99
C GLY A 481 3.44 6.91 5.91
N ALA A 482 3.20 5.68 5.46
CA ALA A 482 2.58 4.63 6.27
C ALA A 482 3.60 3.57 6.73
N ILE A 483 3.35 2.94 7.88
CA ILE A 483 3.96 1.64 8.23
C ILE A 483 2.96 0.55 7.88
N ASP A 484 3.39 -0.44 7.12
CA ASP A 484 2.62 -1.61 6.73
C ASP A 484 3.19 -2.86 7.38
N LEU A 485 2.33 -3.63 8.04
CA LEU A 485 2.65 -4.86 8.75
C LEU A 485 1.88 -6.00 8.11
N ARG A 486 2.57 -6.92 7.41
CA ARG A 486 1.89 -8.08 6.83
C ARG A 486 2.75 -9.34 6.77
N PRO A 487 2.14 -10.53 6.75
CA PRO A 487 2.87 -11.77 6.58
C PRO A 487 3.44 -11.88 5.17
N GLY A 488 4.70 -12.30 5.05
CA GLY A 488 5.35 -12.43 3.74
C GLY A 488 6.85 -12.72 3.87
N GLY A 489 7.48 -13.10 2.77
CA GLY A 489 8.88 -13.51 2.79
C GLY A 489 9.53 -13.56 1.42
N MET A 490 10.72 -14.16 1.39
CA MET A 490 11.51 -14.40 0.19
C MET A 490 11.64 -15.91 -0.05
N ASP A 491 11.59 -16.35 -1.31
CA ASP A 491 11.98 -17.70 -1.68
C ASP A 491 13.50 -17.84 -1.98
N GLN A 492 13.96 -19.05 -2.32
CA GLN A 492 15.38 -19.31 -2.61
C GLN A 492 15.86 -18.68 -3.93
N ASN A 493 14.93 -18.30 -4.81
CA ASN A 493 15.19 -17.67 -6.10
C ASN A 493 15.09 -16.14 -6.01
N PHE A 494 15.09 -15.59 -4.79
CA PHE A 494 15.01 -14.17 -4.51
C PHE A 494 13.68 -13.50 -4.89
N ALA A 495 12.59 -14.27 -5.04
CA ALA A 495 11.25 -13.75 -5.35
C ALA A 495 10.45 -13.47 -4.06
N ALA A 496 10.00 -12.21 -3.90
CA ALA A 496 9.29 -11.76 -2.71
C ALA A 496 7.80 -12.03 -2.89
N SER A 497 7.15 -12.54 -1.85
CA SER A 497 5.72 -12.80 -1.88
C SER A 497 5.08 -12.59 -0.51
N ASP A 498 3.82 -12.21 -0.53
CA ASP A 498 2.99 -12.11 0.66
C ASP A 498 2.44 -13.49 1.02
N ALA A 499 2.39 -13.79 2.31
CA ALA A 499 1.80 -15.02 2.84
C ALA A 499 0.34 -14.75 3.23
N THR A 500 -0.51 -14.49 2.24
CA THR A 500 -1.88 -13.96 2.44
C THR A 500 -2.80 -14.86 3.27
N THR A 501 -2.46 -16.14 3.40
CA THR A 501 -3.21 -17.12 4.21
C THR A 501 -2.70 -17.24 5.66
N ALA A 502 -1.62 -16.55 6.03
CA ALA A 502 -1.15 -16.48 7.40
C ALA A 502 -1.93 -15.40 8.18
N PRO A 503 -2.42 -15.69 9.39
CA PRO A 503 -3.14 -14.72 10.19
C PRO A 503 -2.20 -13.63 10.73
N VAL A 504 -2.79 -12.47 11.06
CA VAL A 504 -2.10 -11.35 11.72
C VAL A 504 -2.63 -11.20 13.13
N VAL A 505 -1.75 -11.23 14.13
CA VAL A 505 -2.13 -11.04 15.54
C VAL A 505 -1.45 -9.80 16.09
N LEU A 506 -2.22 -8.86 16.65
CA LEU A 506 -1.72 -7.61 17.20
C LEU A 506 -2.01 -7.51 18.71
N GLY A 507 -1.09 -6.97 19.49
CA GLY A 507 -1.24 -6.74 20.92
C GLY A 507 -1.11 -7.99 21.80
N GLY A 508 -0.95 -9.18 21.22
CA GLY A 508 -0.81 -10.46 21.92
C GLY A 508 0.59 -10.73 22.48
N ALA A 509 0.78 -11.87 23.15
CA ALA A 509 2.06 -12.24 23.79
C ALA A 509 3.11 -12.87 22.84
N GLY A 510 2.98 -12.73 21.51
CA GLY A 510 3.96 -13.26 20.54
C GLY A 510 4.03 -14.79 20.48
N THR A 511 2.89 -15.48 20.47
CA THR A 511 2.83 -16.94 20.70
C THR A 511 3.06 -17.83 19.47
N GLY A 512 3.43 -17.25 18.31
CA GLY A 512 3.65 -17.99 17.06
C GLY A 512 3.09 -17.29 15.81
N GLY A 513 3.76 -17.43 14.67
CA GLY A 513 3.34 -16.83 13.39
C GLY A 513 3.59 -15.33 13.33
N PHE A 514 2.86 -14.61 12.48
CA PHE A 514 2.99 -13.14 12.40
C PHE A 514 2.24 -12.47 13.56
N SER A 515 2.95 -12.23 14.66
CA SER A 515 2.42 -11.57 15.84
C SER A 515 3.20 -10.29 16.12
N VAL A 516 2.50 -9.20 16.43
CA VAL A 516 3.13 -7.96 16.90
C VAL A 516 2.57 -7.68 18.28
N SER A 517 3.39 -7.82 19.31
CA SER A 517 2.99 -7.54 20.69
C SER A 517 2.71 -6.05 20.93
N GLY A 518 2.05 -5.73 22.05
CA GLY A 518 1.80 -4.33 22.40
C GLY A 518 3.08 -3.51 22.62
N ALA A 519 4.14 -4.16 23.11
CA ALA A 519 5.45 -3.52 23.29
C ALA A 519 6.14 -3.19 21.96
N GLU A 520 6.04 -4.11 20.99
CA GLU A 520 6.56 -3.92 19.64
C GLU A 520 5.76 -2.86 18.89
N PHE A 521 4.42 -2.90 19.01
CA PHE A 521 3.55 -1.92 18.38
C PHE A 521 3.83 -0.49 18.88
N ALA A 522 4.19 -0.33 20.15
CA ALA A 522 4.54 0.96 20.74
C ALA A 522 5.86 1.56 20.19
N LEU A 523 6.68 0.75 19.49
CA LEU A 523 7.92 1.21 18.83
C LEU A 523 7.68 1.70 17.40
N LEU A 524 6.45 1.62 16.90
CA LEU A 524 6.06 2.06 15.57
C LEU A 524 5.60 3.53 15.59
N GLY A 525 6.19 4.36 14.73
CA GLY A 525 5.85 5.78 14.61
C GLY A 525 5.55 6.21 13.18
N ALA A 526 4.26 6.38 12.86
CA ALA A 526 3.83 6.89 11.55
C ALA A 526 2.46 7.62 11.65
N PRO A 527 2.13 8.51 10.69
CA PRO A 527 0.78 9.04 10.52
C PRO A 527 -0.30 7.97 10.38
N THR A 528 0.04 6.85 9.73
CA THR A 528 -0.85 5.69 9.57
C THR A 528 -0.06 4.40 9.75
N ILE A 529 -0.62 3.47 10.51
CA ILE A 529 -0.19 2.08 10.56
C ILE A 529 -1.28 1.22 9.90
N VAL A 530 -0.91 0.39 8.94
CA VAL A 530 -1.80 -0.59 8.32
C VAL A 530 -1.32 -1.99 8.67
N ALA A 531 -2.24 -2.85 9.11
CA ALA A 531 -1.99 -4.27 9.28
C ALA A 531 -2.77 -5.06 8.22
N GLY A 532 -2.05 -5.88 7.44
CA GLY A 532 -2.59 -6.60 6.29
C GLY A 532 -2.53 -5.78 5.00
N GLY A 533 -3.56 -5.86 4.16
CA GLY A 533 -3.65 -5.17 2.88
C GLY A 533 -4.78 -5.72 2.00
N ASN A 534 -4.94 -5.14 0.82
CA ASN A 534 -6.01 -5.52 -0.14
C ASN A 534 -5.97 -6.99 -0.60
N THR A 535 -4.85 -7.70 -0.42
CA THR A 535 -4.69 -9.12 -0.78
C THR A 535 -4.69 -10.07 0.42
N GLN A 536 -4.62 -9.55 1.65
CA GLN A 536 -4.60 -10.38 2.87
C GLN A 536 -5.91 -11.16 2.97
N ALA A 537 -5.81 -12.48 3.16
CA ALA A 537 -6.94 -13.40 3.06
C ALA A 537 -7.23 -14.21 4.34
N ALA A 538 -6.37 -14.11 5.35
CA ALA A 538 -6.60 -14.68 6.67
C ALA A 538 -7.04 -13.62 7.70
N ASP A 539 -7.43 -14.11 8.87
CA ASP A 539 -7.96 -13.28 9.95
C ASP A 539 -6.91 -12.29 10.49
N ILE A 540 -7.40 -11.11 10.88
CA ILE A 540 -6.63 -10.12 11.65
C ILE A 540 -7.27 -10.02 13.04
N THR A 541 -6.48 -10.30 14.08
CA THR A 541 -6.95 -10.28 15.46
C THR A 541 -6.19 -9.26 16.29
N VAL A 542 -6.89 -8.33 16.92
CA VAL A 542 -6.34 -7.49 17.99
C VAL A 542 -6.54 -8.24 19.30
N ALA A 543 -5.53 -9.00 19.72
CA ALA A 543 -5.56 -9.86 20.89
C ALA A 543 -5.37 -9.10 22.22
N GLY A 544 -4.69 -7.95 22.19
CA GLY A 544 -4.44 -7.10 23.36
C GLY A 544 -4.52 -5.61 23.01
N PRO A 545 -4.40 -4.71 24.01
CA PRO A 545 -4.58 -3.28 23.78
C PRO A 545 -3.50 -2.70 22.87
N LEU A 546 -3.93 -1.81 21.97
CA LEU A 546 -3.09 -1.08 21.03
C LEU A 546 -3.28 0.43 21.19
N SER A 547 -2.20 1.18 21.01
CA SER A 547 -2.22 2.64 20.96
C SER A 547 -1.37 3.11 19.79
N ALA A 548 -1.99 3.76 18.80
CA ALA A 548 -1.32 4.38 17.67
C ALA A 548 -1.37 5.91 17.84
N SER A 549 -0.28 6.61 17.55
CA SER A 549 -0.24 8.08 17.57
C SER A 549 -1.05 8.72 16.44
N GLY A 550 -1.27 7.97 15.36
CA GLY A 550 -2.04 8.38 14.19
C GLY A 550 -3.21 7.43 13.90
N ALA A 551 -3.47 7.18 12.62
CA ALA A 551 -4.51 6.24 12.19
C ALA A 551 -4.05 4.78 12.29
N LEU A 552 -4.97 3.87 12.59
CA LEU A 552 -4.77 2.43 12.54
C LEU A 552 -5.80 1.79 11.61
N THR A 553 -5.34 1.15 10.53
CA THR A 553 -6.20 0.39 9.62
C THR A 553 -5.87 -1.09 9.70
N LEU A 554 -6.88 -1.92 9.90
CA LEU A 554 -6.82 -3.37 9.76
C LEU A 554 -7.50 -3.73 8.44
N GLN A 555 -6.78 -4.38 7.53
CA GLN A 555 -7.27 -4.63 6.17
C GLN A 555 -7.03 -6.08 5.73
N ASN A 556 -8.11 -6.80 5.43
CA ASN A 556 -8.08 -8.12 4.82
C ASN A 556 -9.20 -8.29 3.76
N ASP A 557 -9.12 -7.47 2.70
CA ASP A 557 -10.09 -7.50 1.60
C ASP A 557 -10.01 -8.79 0.76
N GLY A 558 -8.87 -9.50 0.83
CA GLY A 558 -8.66 -10.76 0.14
C GLY A 558 -9.39 -11.95 0.78
N GLY A 559 -9.90 -11.80 2.01
CA GLY A 559 -10.51 -12.88 2.79
C GLY A 559 -10.35 -12.73 4.30
N GLY A 560 -10.95 -13.63 5.08
CA GLY A 560 -10.81 -13.67 6.54
C GLY A 560 -11.71 -12.67 7.27
N ASN A 561 -11.57 -12.61 8.59
CA ASN A 561 -12.36 -11.81 9.52
C ASN A 561 -11.46 -10.81 10.26
N ILE A 562 -12.06 -9.79 10.87
CA ILE A 562 -11.40 -8.91 11.84
C ILE A 562 -12.01 -9.13 13.22
N ALA A 563 -11.19 -9.43 14.21
CA ALA A 563 -11.60 -9.60 15.60
C ALA A 563 -10.91 -8.57 16.50
N VAL A 564 -11.70 -7.64 17.06
CA VAL A 564 -11.23 -6.63 18.00
C VAL A 564 -11.43 -7.15 19.42
N ASN A 565 -10.42 -7.86 19.96
CA ASN A 565 -10.48 -8.46 21.30
C ASN A 565 -9.78 -7.63 22.38
N GLY A 566 -8.91 -6.70 21.99
CA GLY A 566 -8.28 -5.71 22.85
C GLY A 566 -8.58 -4.28 22.43
N ALA A 567 -8.45 -3.33 23.35
CA ALA A 567 -8.80 -1.94 23.10
C ALA A 567 -7.92 -1.31 22.01
N ILE A 568 -8.51 -0.47 21.15
CA ILE A 568 -7.81 0.31 20.14
C ILE A 568 -7.93 1.79 20.49
N ASN A 569 -6.79 2.46 20.67
CA ASN A 569 -6.70 3.91 20.79
C ASN A 569 -5.94 4.47 19.58
N ALA A 570 -6.62 5.24 18.73
CA ALA A 570 -6.03 5.83 17.52
C ALA A 570 -6.79 7.11 17.15
N THR A 571 -6.21 7.99 16.32
CA THR A 571 -6.95 9.17 15.84
C THR A 571 -8.09 8.77 14.91
N GLN A 572 -7.87 7.75 14.10
CA GLN A 572 -8.82 7.17 13.16
C GLN A 572 -8.62 5.65 13.10
N VAL A 573 -9.72 4.90 12.99
CA VAL A 573 -9.70 3.45 12.88
C VAL A 573 -10.38 3.01 11.59
N GLY A 574 -9.67 2.20 10.80
CA GLY A 574 -10.22 1.51 9.63
C GLY A 574 -10.29 0.01 9.89
N LEU A 575 -11.46 -0.60 9.70
CA LEU A 575 -11.67 -2.04 9.76
C LEU A 575 -12.24 -2.46 8.41
N LEU A 576 -11.39 -2.95 7.52
CA LEU A 576 -11.73 -3.29 6.14
C LEU A 576 -11.58 -4.80 5.95
N SER A 577 -12.70 -5.51 5.84
CA SER A 577 -12.69 -6.97 5.81
C SER A 577 -13.52 -7.54 4.68
N ALA A 578 -13.08 -8.66 4.12
CA ALA A 578 -13.95 -9.49 3.32
C ALA A 578 -15.04 -10.16 4.17
N GLY A 579 -14.69 -10.70 5.33
CA GLY A 579 -15.57 -11.45 6.23
C GLY A 579 -16.11 -10.61 7.37
N ASN A 580 -16.39 -11.26 8.51
CA ASN A 580 -17.03 -10.60 9.64
C ASN A 580 -16.07 -9.69 10.40
N ILE A 581 -16.59 -8.58 10.91
CA ILE A 581 -15.92 -7.71 11.87
C ILE A 581 -16.61 -7.88 13.21
N THR A 582 -15.87 -8.31 14.23
CA THR A 582 -16.41 -8.64 15.56
C THR A 582 -15.64 -7.95 16.66
N GLN A 583 -16.31 -7.73 17.79
CA GLN A 583 -15.75 -7.03 18.95
C GLN A 583 -16.04 -7.78 20.25
N SER A 584 -15.02 -7.94 21.10
CA SER A 584 -15.18 -8.49 22.45
C SER A 584 -15.53 -7.41 23.48
N ALA A 585 -15.85 -7.83 24.71
CA ALA A 585 -16.05 -6.90 25.83
C ALA A 585 -14.80 -6.08 26.19
N ALA A 586 -13.59 -6.60 25.92
CA ALA A 586 -12.33 -5.87 26.13
C ALA A 586 -11.90 -5.04 24.89
N GLY A 587 -12.56 -5.25 23.76
CA GLY A 587 -12.23 -4.65 22.46
C GLY A 587 -12.67 -3.20 22.26
N VAL A 588 -12.58 -2.34 23.27
CA VAL A 588 -13.09 -0.95 23.21
C VAL A 588 -12.40 -0.14 22.10
N ILE A 589 -13.16 0.57 21.27
CA ILE A 589 -12.61 1.46 20.24
C ILE A 589 -12.73 2.91 20.69
N ASN A 590 -11.60 3.61 20.74
CA ASN A 590 -11.51 5.04 21.05
C ASN A 590 -10.84 5.78 19.88
N ALA A 591 -11.63 6.57 19.13
CA ALA A 591 -11.16 7.26 17.94
C ALA A 591 -11.98 8.50 17.60
N THR A 592 -11.45 9.41 16.77
CA THR A 592 -12.26 10.50 16.23
C THR A 592 -13.20 10.03 15.12
N SER A 593 -12.74 9.04 14.32
CA SER A 593 -13.56 8.42 13.29
C SER A 593 -13.28 6.93 13.15
N LEU A 594 -14.32 6.18 12.82
CA LEU A 594 -14.31 4.74 12.56
C LEU A 594 -14.94 4.46 11.20
N LEU A 595 -14.19 3.81 10.31
CA LEU A 595 -14.74 3.17 9.12
C LEU A 595 -14.73 1.65 9.32
N ALA A 596 -15.90 1.00 9.31
CA ALA A 596 -16.00 -0.45 9.36
C ALA A 596 -16.71 -1.00 8.11
N SER A 597 -16.01 -1.72 7.26
CA SER A 597 -16.55 -2.24 5.99
C SER A 597 -16.34 -3.73 5.89
N SER A 598 -17.43 -4.48 5.73
CA SER A 598 -17.44 -5.92 5.54
C SER A 598 -18.04 -6.27 4.17
N LEU A 599 -17.23 -6.77 3.23
CA LEU A 599 -17.68 -7.00 1.85
C LEU A 599 -18.65 -8.19 1.71
N GLN A 600 -18.51 -9.22 2.55
CA GLN A 600 -19.30 -10.47 2.47
C GLN A 600 -19.90 -10.89 3.82
N GLY A 601 -19.41 -10.35 4.94
CA GLY A 601 -19.88 -10.67 6.29
C GLY A 601 -20.76 -9.58 6.93
N SER A 602 -20.79 -9.61 8.27
CA SER A 602 -21.44 -8.61 9.13
C SER A 602 -20.44 -7.83 9.97
N VAL A 603 -20.82 -6.63 10.41
CA VAL A 603 -20.12 -5.81 11.41
C VAL A 603 -20.89 -5.88 12.73
N ASP A 604 -20.25 -6.36 13.79
CA ASP A 604 -20.78 -6.39 15.16
C ASP A 604 -19.80 -5.73 16.14
N LEU A 605 -20.03 -4.43 16.37
CA LEU A 605 -19.21 -3.55 17.20
C LEU A 605 -20.08 -2.93 18.32
N ARG A 606 -20.77 -3.78 19.08
CA ARG A 606 -21.79 -3.37 20.07
C ARG A 606 -21.25 -3.22 21.49
N ASN A 607 -19.94 -3.00 21.68
CA ASN A 607 -19.40 -2.73 22.99
C ASN A 607 -19.90 -1.36 23.51
N PRO A 608 -20.57 -1.30 24.68
CA PRO A 608 -21.16 -0.06 25.20
C PRO A 608 -20.11 0.99 25.61
N ALA A 609 -18.84 0.62 25.71
CA ALA A 609 -17.75 1.52 26.10
C ALA A 609 -17.02 2.15 24.90
N ASN A 610 -17.42 1.86 23.66
CA ASN A 610 -16.86 2.55 22.49
C ASN A 610 -17.05 4.06 22.63
N ASN A 611 -16.09 4.80 22.10
CA ASN A 611 -16.07 6.25 22.12
C ASN A 611 -15.55 6.77 20.78
N VAL A 612 -16.47 6.94 19.82
CA VAL A 612 -16.16 7.41 18.47
C VAL A 612 -17.07 8.56 18.09
N ALA A 613 -16.49 9.68 17.64
CA ALA A 613 -17.29 10.84 17.25
C ALA A 613 -18.03 10.63 15.91
N VAL A 614 -17.38 9.99 14.92
CA VAL A 614 -17.96 9.71 13.61
C VAL A 614 -17.81 8.23 13.23
N VAL A 615 -18.93 7.53 13.05
CA VAL A 615 -18.95 6.13 12.58
C VAL A 615 -19.50 6.05 11.17
N GLY A 616 -18.90 5.24 10.31
CA GLY A 616 -19.44 4.93 8.99
C GLY A 616 -18.97 3.59 8.49
N GLY A 617 -19.52 3.16 7.35
CA GLY A 617 -19.15 1.89 6.74
C GLY A 617 -20.33 1.08 6.24
N GLY A 618 -20.15 -0.21 6.07
CA GLY A 618 -21.19 -1.07 5.52
C GLY A 618 -20.90 -2.55 5.68
N ALA A 619 -21.92 -3.36 5.40
CA ALA A 619 -21.82 -4.81 5.50
C ALA A 619 -22.74 -5.49 4.47
N ALA A 620 -22.33 -6.61 3.88
CA ALA A 620 -23.30 -7.43 3.14
C ALA A 620 -24.41 -7.98 4.05
N GLY A 621 -24.05 -8.35 5.28
CA GLY A 621 -24.95 -8.79 6.34
C GLY A 621 -25.47 -7.62 7.19
N GLY A 622 -25.38 -7.75 8.51
CA GLY A 622 -25.79 -6.69 9.45
C GLY A 622 -24.65 -5.74 9.80
N PHE A 623 -24.97 -4.48 10.09
CA PHE A 623 -24.07 -3.50 10.67
C PHE A 623 -24.60 -3.08 12.04
N GLY A 624 -23.92 -3.46 13.11
CA GLY A 624 -24.28 -3.15 14.49
C GLY A 624 -23.20 -2.34 15.19
N TYR A 625 -23.58 -1.19 15.75
CA TYR A 625 -22.68 -0.32 16.51
C TYR A 625 -23.35 0.25 17.77
N VAL A 626 -22.62 0.29 18.87
CA VAL A 626 -23.02 0.98 20.11
C VAL A 626 -21.90 1.92 20.54
N ASP A 627 -22.24 3.12 20.99
CA ASP A 627 -21.32 4.11 21.55
C ASP A 627 -21.77 4.58 22.94
N ALA A 628 -20.80 4.90 23.79
CA ALA A 628 -21.04 5.47 25.11
C ALA A 628 -21.61 6.89 25.04
N ASN A 629 -21.26 7.65 24.00
CA ASN A 629 -21.51 9.09 23.88
C ASN A 629 -22.29 9.42 22.59
N ALA A 630 -22.42 10.73 22.30
CA ALA A 630 -22.95 11.21 21.03
C ALA A 630 -22.14 10.67 19.84
N VAL A 631 -22.82 10.22 18.78
CA VAL A 631 -22.19 9.77 17.55
C VAL A 631 -22.83 10.40 16.33
N THR A 632 -22.02 10.70 15.32
CA THR A 632 -22.48 11.04 13.98
C THR A 632 -22.29 9.84 13.05
N ILE A 633 -23.36 9.39 12.39
CA ILE A 633 -23.27 8.46 11.26
C ILE A 633 -22.78 9.25 10.05
N GLY A 634 -21.53 9.04 9.64
CA GLY A 634 -20.87 9.82 8.59
C GLY A 634 -20.27 8.97 7.47
N ALA A 635 -19.49 9.63 6.62
CA ALA A 635 -18.78 9.05 5.49
C ALA A 635 -17.25 9.17 5.69
N PRO A 636 -16.66 8.53 6.73
CA PRO A 636 -15.22 8.59 6.96
C PRO A 636 -14.46 7.85 5.85
N SER A 637 -13.26 8.32 5.56
CA SER A 637 -12.26 7.63 4.75
C SER A 637 -11.00 7.37 5.57
N VAL A 638 -10.33 6.26 5.29
CA VAL A 638 -9.10 5.80 5.95
C VAL A 638 -8.04 5.49 4.90
N ALA A 639 -6.78 5.46 5.29
CA ALA A 639 -5.72 4.92 4.45
C ALA A 639 -5.59 3.41 4.69
N GLY A 640 -5.90 2.61 3.66
CA GLY A 640 -5.49 1.21 3.54
C GLY A 640 -4.15 1.08 2.80
N PHE A 641 -3.82 -0.13 2.37
CA PHE A 641 -2.57 -0.45 1.72
C PHE A 641 -2.77 -1.37 0.50
N ASP A 642 -2.17 -0.98 -0.62
CA ASP A 642 -2.10 -1.80 -1.84
C ASP A 642 -0.83 -2.64 -1.82
N ALA A 643 -1.01 -3.93 -1.59
CA ALA A 643 0.05 -4.89 -1.42
C ALA A 643 0.92 -5.07 -2.68
N ALA A 644 0.35 -4.84 -3.87
CA ALA A 644 1.06 -5.02 -5.15
C ALA A 644 2.05 -3.87 -5.42
N THR A 645 1.71 -2.65 -5.00
CA THR A 645 2.50 -1.45 -5.27
C THR A 645 3.31 -0.96 -4.06
N ASN A 646 3.08 -1.55 -2.89
CA ASN A 646 3.62 -1.09 -1.60
C ASN A 646 3.27 0.38 -1.29
N GLN A 647 2.05 0.79 -1.67
CA GLN A 647 1.57 2.15 -1.47
C GLN A 647 0.33 2.20 -0.58
N ALA A 648 0.22 3.28 0.20
CA ALA A 648 -1.02 3.59 0.89
C ALA A 648 -2.12 3.95 -0.12
N ALA A 649 -3.32 3.45 0.10
CA ALA A 649 -4.48 3.67 -0.77
C ALA A 649 -5.67 4.12 0.06
N THR A 650 -6.38 5.16 -0.37
CA THR A 650 -7.56 5.66 0.35
C THR A 650 -8.74 4.70 0.17
N ALA A 651 -9.35 4.27 1.27
CA ALA A 651 -10.60 3.52 1.33
C ALA A 651 -11.67 4.36 2.03
N GLY A 652 -12.89 4.35 1.52
CA GLY A 652 -13.99 5.13 2.10
C GLY A 652 -15.34 4.70 1.56
N VAL A 653 -16.40 5.12 2.25
CA VAL A 653 -17.78 4.91 1.81
C VAL A 653 -18.51 6.24 1.69
N ALA A 654 -19.43 6.35 0.73
CA ALA A 654 -20.24 7.56 0.57
C ALA A 654 -21.44 7.60 1.55
N SER A 655 -21.92 6.43 1.97
CA SER A 655 -23.10 6.25 2.82
C SER A 655 -22.94 5.03 3.71
N MET A 656 -23.72 4.93 4.78
CA MET A 656 -23.81 3.70 5.56
C MET A 656 -24.78 2.72 4.89
N ALA A 657 -24.35 1.50 4.59
CA ALA A 657 -25.20 0.54 3.88
C ALA A 657 -25.01 -0.90 4.38
N ALA A 658 -26.10 -1.56 4.74
CA ALA A 658 -26.11 -2.98 5.08
C ALA A 658 -27.45 -3.68 4.81
N ASN A 659 -27.53 -5.00 4.97
CA ASN A 659 -28.82 -5.68 4.98
C ASN A 659 -29.64 -5.25 6.21
N THR A 660 -29.03 -5.19 7.39
CA THR A 660 -29.65 -4.55 8.57
C THR A 660 -28.70 -3.53 9.15
N VAL A 661 -29.21 -2.35 9.54
CA VAL A 661 -28.41 -1.32 10.20
C VAL A 661 -28.93 -1.11 11.61
N PHE A 662 -28.03 -1.13 12.59
CA PHE A 662 -28.29 -0.85 13.98
C PHE A 662 -27.20 0.08 14.53
N VAL A 663 -27.58 1.27 14.98
CA VAL A 663 -26.67 2.21 15.64
C VAL A 663 -27.33 2.75 16.89
N ARG A 664 -26.63 2.70 18.03
CA ARG A 664 -27.14 3.17 19.31
C ARG A 664 -26.14 4.06 20.05
N THR A 665 -26.60 5.19 20.57
CA THR A 665 -25.87 5.94 21.60
C THR A 665 -26.43 5.61 22.99
N LEU A 666 -25.58 5.64 24.02
CA LEU A 666 -25.98 5.48 25.42
C LEU A 666 -26.11 6.81 26.17
N ALA A 667 -25.48 7.86 25.66
CA ALA A 667 -25.67 9.24 26.08
C ALA A 667 -25.80 10.16 24.86
N ASP A 668 -26.41 11.32 25.06
CA ASP A 668 -26.53 12.39 24.08
C ASP A 668 -27.20 11.99 22.74
N ASP A 669 -27.03 12.84 21.72
CA ASP A 669 -27.73 12.76 20.45
C ASP A 669 -27.10 11.74 19.48
N LEU A 670 -27.93 11.14 18.64
CA LEU A 670 -27.50 10.41 17.44
C LEU A 670 -27.73 11.30 16.23
N THR A 671 -26.66 11.64 15.51
CA THR A 671 -26.71 12.53 14.35
C THR A 671 -26.52 11.77 13.05
N LEU A 672 -27.37 12.04 12.06
CA LEU A 672 -27.24 11.57 10.70
C LEU A 672 -26.44 12.60 9.89
N GLY A 673 -25.20 12.23 9.53
CA GLY A 673 -24.26 13.02 8.72
C GLY A 673 -24.05 12.47 7.30
N THR A 674 -24.68 11.35 6.96
CA THR A 674 -24.78 10.78 5.61
C THR A 674 -26.06 9.95 5.47
N THR A 675 -26.41 9.55 4.25
CA THR A 675 -27.52 8.63 3.99
C THR A 675 -27.25 7.25 4.59
N VAL A 676 -28.30 6.60 5.09
CA VAL A 676 -28.28 5.21 5.59
C VAL A 676 -29.17 4.33 4.71
N ALA A 677 -28.73 3.12 4.39
CA ALA A 677 -29.52 2.14 3.67
C ALA A 677 -29.50 0.78 4.38
N GLY A 678 -30.67 0.31 4.83
CA GLY A 678 -30.85 -1.01 5.43
C GLY A 678 -31.80 -1.85 4.58
N GLY A 679 -31.29 -2.89 3.90
CA GLY A 679 -32.10 -3.71 2.98
C GLY A 679 -33.35 -4.33 3.62
N ALA A 680 -33.17 -5.05 4.73
CA ALA A 680 -34.22 -5.66 5.55
C ALA A 680 -34.70 -4.77 6.69
N GLY A 681 -33.97 -3.72 7.06
CA GLY A 681 -34.42 -2.70 8.01
C GLY A 681 -33.30 -1.90 8.68
N THR A 682 -33.68 -0.78 9.31
CA THR A 682 -32.76 0.12 10.02
C THR A 682 -33.32 0.49 11.39
N ASP A 683 -32.52 0.34 12.43
CA ASP A 683 -32.80 0.76 13.80
C ASP A 683 -31.75 1.78 14.26
N LEU A 684 -32.18 3.04 14.42
CA LEU A 684 -31.34 4.11 14.97
C LEU A 684 -31.85 4.45 16.36
N VAL A 685 -31.00 4.33 17.38
CA VAL A 685 -31.38 4.50 18.79
C VAL A 685 -30.56 5.64 19.41
N ALA A 686 -31.18 6.82 19.53
CA ALA A 686 -30.61 7.95 20.24
C ALA A 686 -30.92 7.87 21.73
N ALA A 687 -29.92 8.11 22.58
CA ALA A 687 -30.15 8.25 24.02
C ALA A 687 -30.92 9.54 24.37
N ALA A 688 -30.66 10.65 23.67
CA ALA A 688 -31.37 11.92 23.85
C ALA A 688 -32.26 12.26 22.64
N ARG A 689 -31.70 12.85 21.58
CA ARG A 689 -32.44 13.27 20.38
C ARG A 689 -31.85 12.69 19.11
N PHE A 690 -32.70 12.51 18.12
CA PHE A 690 -32.28 12.27 16.74
C PHE A 690 -32.04 13.59 16.02
N GLN A 691 -30.91 13.71 15.32
CA GLN A 691 -30.54 14.91 14.56
C GLN A 691 -30.24 14.55 13.11
N ASN A 692 -30.89 15.23 12.17
CA ASN A 692 -30.65 15.14 10.73
C ASN A 692 -30.67 16.55 10.12
N PRO A 693 -29.70 17.41 10.48
CA PRO A 693 -29.67 18.79 10.00
C PRO A 693 -29.38 18.89 8.50
N GLY A 694 -28.71 17.88 7.92
CA GLY A 694 -28.32 17.85 6.51
C GLY A 694 -29.40 17.33 5.56
N GLY A 695 -30.54 16.84 6.06
CA GLY A 695 -31.61 16.32 5.22
C GLY A 695 -31.30 14.98 4.54
N PHE A 696 -30.49 14.14 5.19
CA PHE A 696 -30.12 12.83 4.68
C PHE A 696 -31.29 11.85 4.76
N THR A 697 -31.28 10.84 3.88
CA THR A 697 -32.36 9.86 3.77
C THR A 697 -32.01 8.55 4.49
N ILE A 698 -33.06 7.79 4.84
CA ILE A 698 -32.94 6.39 5.25
C ILE A 698 -33.72 5.56 4.23
N GLY A 699 -33.00 4.74 3.47
CA GLY A 699 -33.54 3.94 2.37
C GLY A 699 -33.52 2.43 2.62
N GLY A 700 -34.15 1.67 1.72
CA GLY A 700 -34.26 0.22 1.80
C GLY A 700 -35.58 -0.23 2.44
N GLY A 701 -35.49 -1.14 3.41
CA GLY A 701 -36.61 -1.64 4.18
C GLY A 701 -37.15 -0.63 5.21
N ALA A 702 -38.09 -1.09 6.03
CA ALA A 702 -38.68 -0.29 7.10
C ALA A 702 -37.62 0.17 8.11
N TRP A 703 -37.73 1.42 8.57
CA TRP A 703 -36.84 1.98 9.58
C TRP A 703 -37.56 2.41 10.85
N ARG A 704 -36.86 2.33 11.98
CA ARG A 704 -37.32 2.78 13.29
C ARG A 704 -36.26 3.69 13.91
N ILE A 705 -36.68 4.88 14.29
CA ILE A 705 -35.84 5.84 15.00
C ILE A 705 -36.37 5.94 16.43
N TRP A 706 -35.55 5.56 17.39
CA TRP A 706 -35.85 5.63 18.81
C TRP A 706 -35.12 6.83 19.41
N ALA A 707 -35.81 7.64 20.22
CA ALA A 707 -35.21 8.77 20.94
C ALA A 707 -35.90 8.96 22.30
N ASP A 708 -35.28 9.72 23.21
CA ASP A 708 -35.96 10.11 24.45
C ASP A 708 -37.06 11.13 24.16
N THR A 709 -36.72 12.17 23.39
CA THR A 709 -37.60 13.32 23.14
C THR A 709 -37.57 13.80 21.69
N TRP A 710 -38.70 14.36 21.25
CA TRP A 710 -38.80 15.11 19.99
C TRP A 710 -38.42 16.58 20.15
N VAL A 711 -38.28 17.07 21.39
CA VAL A 711 -38.02 18.50 21.65
C VAL A 711 -36.61 18.86 21.20
N GLY A 712 -36.53 19.71 20.17
CA GLY A 712 -35.25 20.12 19.56
C GLY A 712 -34.65 19.07 18.60
N GLU A 713 -35.45 18.10 18.14
CA GLU A 713 -35.04 17.19 17.06
C GLU A 713 -35.03 17.91 15.69
N ALA A 714 -34.14 17.48 14.80
CA ALA A 714 -34.16 17.87 13.39
C ALA A 714 -34.39 16.63 12.52
N ARG A 715 -35.54 16.52 11.85
CA ARG A 715 -35.84 15.33 11.02
C ARG A 715 -35.25 15.37 9.61
N GLY A 716 -34.88 16.54 9.12
CA GLY A 716 -34.32 16.69 7.77
C GLY A 716 -35.25 16.19 6.65
N GLY A 717 -36.57 16.31 6.83
CA GLY A 717 -37.56 15.82 5.86
C GLY A 717 -37.93 14.34 5.98
N LEU A 718 -37.34 13.59 6.91
CA LEU A 718 -37.78 12.23 7.23
C LEU A 718 -39.16 12.25 7.89
N ALA A 719 -40.05 11.39 7.39
CA ALA A 719 -41.40 11.20 7.92
C ALA A 719 -41.72 9.71 8.06
N GLY A 720 -42.41 9.35 9.15
CA GLY A 720 -42.95 8.02 9.31
C GLY A 720 -44.04 7.72 8.27
N THR A 721 -44.36 6.44 8.09
CA THR A 721 -45.38 5.99 7.13
C THR A 721 -46.59 5.39 7.84
N GLY A 722 -47.71 5.31 7.12
CA GLY A 722 -48.93 4.68 7.64
C GLY A 722 -49.70 5.59 8.59
N THR A 723 -50.62 4.99 9.35
CA THR A 723 -51.51 5.72 10.26
C THR A 723 -50.88 6.04 11.62
N LEU A 724 -49.75 5.40 11.95
CA LEU A 724 -49.00 5.58 13.20
C LEU A 724 -47.53 5.97 12.90
N PRO A 725 -47.29 7.14 12.27
CA PRO A 725 -45.94 7.55 11.90
C PRO A 725 -45.04 7.86 13.12
N ASN A 726 -45.65 8.25 14.25
CA ASN A 726 -44.98 8.53 15.51
C ASN A 726 -45.63 7.69 16.63
N LEU A 727 -44.79 7.12 17.52
CA LEU A 727 -45.19 6.34 18.69
C LEU A 727 -44.55 6.96 19.94
N TYR A 728 -45.26 6.98 21.06
CA TYR A 728 -44.84 7.61 22.31
C TYR A 728 -44.96 6.66 23.49
N HIS A 729 -44.34 7.05 24.62
CA HIS A 729 -44.30 6.24 25.84
C HIS A 729 -43.72 4.84 25.58
N CYS A 730 -42.68 4.81 24.73
CA CYS A 730 -42.00 3.61 24.28
C CYS A 730 -40.50 3.84 24.18
N ALA A 731 -39.75 3.29 25.14
CA ALA A 731 -38.29 3.35 25.19
C ALA A 731 -37.67 2.06 24.63
N TYR A 732 -36.55 2.18 23.92
CA TYR A 732 -35.81 1.04 23.40
C TYR A 732 -35.32 0.14 24.54
N LEU A 733 -35.69 -1.15 24.54
CA LEU A 733 -35.45 -2.12 25.62
C LEU A 733 -36.02 -1.69 27.00
N GLY A 734 -36.90 -0.69 27.03
CA GLY A 734 -37.53 -0.17 28.24
C GLY A 734 -39.05 -0.38 28.24
N LEU A 735 -39.75 0.47 28.99
CA LEU A 735 -41.21 0.49 28.98
C LEU A 735 -41.72 0.84 27.59
N CYS A 736 -42.64 0.05 27.05
CA CYS A 736 -43.36 0.36 25.82
C CYS A 736 -44.83 -0.01 25.96
N THR A 737 -45.70 1.00 25.98
CA THR A 737 -47.14 0.80 26.17
C THR A 737 -47.92 0.61 24.87
N VAL A 738 -47.23 0.61 23.73
CA VAL A 738 -47.80 0.46 22.38
C VAL A 738 -47.12 -0.67 21.64
N THR A 739 -47.82 -1.25 20.65
CA THR A 739 -47.21 -2.24 19.76
C THR A 739 -46.53 -1.53 18.60
N VAL A 740 -45.22 -1.67 18.46
CA VAL A 740 -44.47 -1.14 17.32
C VAL A 740 -44.73 -2.03 16.09
N PRO A 741 -45.36 -1.53 15.01
CA PRO A 741 -45.58 -2.33 13.81
C PRO A 741 -44.26 -2.79 13.20
N ALA A 742 -44.23 -4.03 12.72
CA ALA A 742 -43.03 -4.60 12.08
C ALA A 742 -42.77 -4.04 10.66
N GLY A 743 -43.74 -3.34 10.07
CA GLY A 743 -43.63 -2.74 8.74
C GLY A 743 -43.99 -1.26 8.78
N GLY A 744 -43.35 -0.48 7.91
CA GLY A 744 -43.47 0.97 7.87
C GLY A 744 -42.37 1.67 8.66
N ASN A 745 -42.23 2.97 8.39
CA ASN A 745 -41.25 3.83 8.99
C ASN A 745 -41.82 4.54 10.22
N HIS A 746 -41.09 4.52 11.34
CA HIS A 746 -41.60 5.03 12.61
C HIS A 746 -40.56 5.87 13.38
N PHE A 747 -41.02 6.99 13.93
CA PHE A 747 -40.35 7.66 15.04
C PHE A 747 -40.96 7.18 16.36
N ILE A 748 -40.13 6.86 17.34
CA ILE A 748 -40.54 6.23 18.60
C ILE A 748 -39.88 6.97 19.76
N TYR A 749 -40.69 7.48 20.69
CA TYR A 749 -40.22 8.33 21.78
C TYR A 749 -40.50 7.72 23.15
N ALA A 750 -39.53 7.84 24.06
CA ALA A 750 -39.71 7.46 25.46
C ALA A 750 -40.68 8.41 26.18
N GLN A 751 -40.60 9.71 25.91
CA GLN A 751 -41.50 10.71 26.49
C GLN A 751 -42.95 10.53 26.01
N GLN A 752 -43.89 10.87 26.89
CA GLN A 752 -45.32 10.76 26.64
C GLN A 752 -45.97 12.16 26.50
N PRO A 753 -46.46 12.54 25.32
CA PRO A 753 -47.28 13.74 25.15
C PRO A 753 -48.72 13.51 25.63
N THR A 754 -49.41 14.59 25.98
CA THR A 754 -50.82 14.57 26.40
C THR A 754 -51.72 15.05 25.27
N ALA A 755 -52.75 14.27 24.92
CA ALA A 755 -53.81 14.66 24.01
C ALA A 755 -55.14 14.80 24.76
N THR A 756 -55.93 15.81 24.40
CA THR A 756 -57.24 16.06 25.00
C THR A 756 -58.36 15.63 24.05
N VAL A 757 -59.19 14.70 24.52
CA VAL A 757 -60.44 14.29 23.87
C VAL A 757 -61.58 15.13 24.45
N THR A 758 -62.18 15.97 23.63
CA THR A 758 -63.32 16.81 24.03
C THR A 758 -64.59 16.23 23.42
N ILE A 759 -65.49 15.75 24.29
CA ILE A 759 -66.79 15.23 23.90
C ILE A 759 -67.74 16.40 23.65
N GLY A 760 -68.46 16.36 22.53
CA GLY A 760 -69.41 17.41 22.18
C GLY A 760 -70.69 17.36 23.03
N ASP A 761 -71.22 18.53 23.37
CA ASP A 761 -72.54 18.65 23.98
C ASP A 761 -73.64 18.21 23.01
N ALA A 762 -74.73 17.67 23.56
CA ALA A 762 -75.89 17.23 22.78
C ALA A 762 -77.19 17.59 23.48
N ALA A 763 -78.30 17.65 22.74
CA ALA A 763 -79.62 17.89 23.31
C ALA A 763 -80.68 16.96 22.69
N ARG A 764 -81.69 16.60 23.49
CA ARG A 764 -82.88 15.89 23.01
C ARG A 764 -84.12 16.20 23.86
N PRO A 765 -85.33 16.07 23.31
CA PRO A 765 -86.55 16.07 24.11
C PRO A 765 -86.68 14.77 24.94
N GLN A 766 -87.41 14.87 26.07
CA GLN A 766 -87.77 13.73 26.91
C GLN A 766 -88.54 12.66 26.11
N GLY A 767 -88.21 11.38 26.30
CA GLY A 767 -88.82 10.26 25.56
C GLY A 767 -88.15 9.92 24.23
N ALA A 768 -87.35 10.82 23.64
CA ALA A 768 -86.58 10.53 22.43
C ALA A 768 -85.31 9.70 22.75
N PRO A 769 -84.80 8.88 21.81
CA PRO A 769 -83.51 8.21 21.95
C PRO A 769 -82.35 9.21 22.01
N ASN A 770 -81.22 8.83 22.64
CA ASN A 770 -80.02 9.66 22.65
C ASN A 770 -79.49 9.86 21.22
N PRO A 771 -79.06 11.10 20.86
CA PRO A 771 -78.40 11.34 19.59
C PRO A 771 -77.02 10.65 19.56
N LEU A 772 -76.45 10.51 18.37
CA LEU A 772 -75.07 10.07 18.22
C LEU A 772 -74.14 11.12 18.84
N PHE A 773 -73.35 10.72 19.84
CA PHE A 773 -72.37 11.59 20.46
C PHE A 773 -71.10 11.68 19.60
N THR A 774 -70.56 12.88 19.46
CA THR A 774 -69.33 13.16 18.73
C THR A 774 -68.23 13.60 19.67
N TYR A 775 -66.98 13.46 19.25
CA TYR A 775 -65.82 13.97 19.99
C TYR A 775 -64.80 14.56 19.02
N SER A 776 -63.92 15.41 19.55
CA SER A 776 -62.77 15.95 18.84
C SER A 776 -61.50 15.70 19.65
N VAL A 777 -60.35 15.58 18.98
CA VAL A 777 -59.04 15.37 19.61
C VAL A 777 -58.15 16.57 19.33
N SER A 778 -57.50 17.09 20.38
CA SER A 778 -56.56 18.22 20.30
C SER A 778 -55.27 17.90 21.07
N GLY A 779 -54.20 18.66 20.82
CA GLY A 779 -52.88 18.43 21.44
C GLY A 779 -52.02 17.38 20.74
N LEU A 780 -52.39 16.95 19.53
CA LEU A 780 -51.57 16.10 18.67
C LEU A 780 -50.37 16.89 18.15
N ILE A 781 -49.20 16.25 18.14
CA ILE A 781 -47.92 16.84 17.74
C ILE A 781 -47.35 16.11 16.51
N LEU A 782 -46.30 16.68 15.90
CA LEU A 782 -45.50 16.02 14.85
C LEU A 782 -46.31 15.52 13.63
N GLY A 783 -47.44 16.19 13.33
CA GLY A 783 -48.31 15.85 12.21
C GLY A 783 -49.23 14.65 12.44
N ASP A 784 -49.33 14.16 13.68
CA ASP A 784 -50.26 13.08 14.04
C ASP A 784 -51.72 13.50 13.85
N ASN A 785 -52.58 12.52 13.58
CA ASN A 785 -54.01 12.71 13.41
C ASN A 785 -54.82 11.81 14.37
N ALA A 786 -56.11 12.12 14.51
CA ALA A 786 -56.99 11.49 15.48
C ALA A 786 -57.32 10.00 15.19
N SER A 787 -56.88 9.43 14.06
CA SER A 787 -57.20 8.03 13.70
C SER A 787 -56.58 6.99 14.63
N SER A 788 -55.60 7.38 15.46
CA SER A 788 -54.98 6.51 16.46
C SER A 788 -55.81 6.36 17.75
N PHE A 789 -56.90 7.12 17.91
CA PHE A 789 -57.74 7.09 19.11
C PHE A 789 -58.92 6.15 18.92
N SER A 790 -59.19 5.34 19.94
CA SER A 790 -60.37 4.48 20.02
C SER A 790 -61.10 4.72 21.34
N GLY A 791 -62.42 4.64 21.28
CA GLY A 791 -63.30 4.96 22.40
C GLY A 791 -64.65 5.44 21.88
N ALA A 792 -65.67 5.37 22.74
CA ALA A 792 -67.01 5.82 22.40
C ALA A 792 -67.55 6.69 23.54
N PRO A 793 -68.00 7.93 23.25
CA PRO A 793 -68.72 8.72 24.22
C PRO A 793 -70.09 8.11 24.52
N GLY A 794 -70.52 8.17 25.77
CA GLY A 794 -71.77 7.64 26.27
C GLY A 794 -72.28 8.40 27.47
N THR A 795 -73.55 8.19 27.82
CA THR A 795 -74.16 8.80 29.00
C THR A 795 -75.00 7.77 29.74
N SER A 796 -75.19 7.97 31.04
CA SER A 796 -76.12 7.17 31.85
C SER A 796 -77.59 7.54 31.58
N ALA A 797 -77.86 8.66 30.90
CA ALA A 797 -79.21 9.07 30.54
C ALA A 797 -79.82 8.13 29.48
N ASN A 798 -81.05 7.70 29.70
CA ASN A 798 -81.83 6.86 28.76
C ASN A 798 -83.13 7.56 28.38
N ALA A 799 -83.94 6.99 27.47
CA ALA A 799 -85.15 7.64 26.96
C ALA A 799 -86.13 8.09 28.08
N GLY A 800 -86.13 7.43 29.25
CA GLY A 800 -86.94 7.77 30.42
C GLY A 800 -86.34 8.81 31.38
N SER A 801 -85.10 9.28 31.13
CA SER A 801 -84.46 10.30 31.97
C SER A 801 -85.26 11.61 32.02
N PRO A 802 -85.54 12.16 33.22
CA PRO A 802 -86.21 13.45 33.38
C PRO A 802 -85.48 14.62 32.69
N PRO A 803 -86.16 15.74 32.43
CA PRO A 803 -85.51 16.95 31.94
C PRO A 803 -84.38 17.40 32.89
N GLY A 804 -83.20 17.69 32.33
CA GLY A 804 -82.00 17.97 33.11
C GLY A 804 -80.71 17.81 32.30
N SER A 805 -79.58 18.08 32.95
CA SER A 805 -78.24 17.93 32.36
C SER A 805 -77.58 16.65 32.84
N TYR A 806 -77.11 15.83 31.91
CA TYR A 806 -76.43 14.57 32.17
C TYR A 806 -75.03 14.59 31.55
N PRO A 807 -73.99 14.11 32.23
CA PRO A 807 -72.65 14.04 31.64
C PRO A 807 -72.62 13.04 30.49
N ILE A 808 -71.94 13.42 29.41
CA ILE A 808 -71.50 12.53 28.34
C ILE A 808 -70.01 12.30 28.57
N ASP A 809 -69.66 11.08 28.92
CA ASP A 809 -68.30 10.67 29.28
C ASP A 809 -67.87 9.45 28.44
N GLY A 810 -66.60 9.06 28.53
CA GLY A 810 -66.10 7.88 27.84
C GLY A 810 -64.66 7.57 28.17
N ALA A 811 -64.29 6.29 28.07
CA ALA A 811 -62.89 5.87 28.12
C ALA A 811 -62.32 5.85 26.70
N PHE A 812 -61.16 6.47 26.52
CA PHE A 812 -60.45 6.54 25.25
C PHE A 812 -59.03 6.01 25.43
N ALA A 813 -58.52 5.33 24.40
CA ALA A 813 -57.16 4.84 24.32
C ALA A 813 -56.48 5.39 23.05
N SER A 814 -55.17 5.59 23.11
CA SER A 814 -54.36 5.99 21.96
C SER A 814 -53.42 4.85 21.56
N ALA A 815 -53.58 4.32 20.36
CA ALA A 815 -52.66 3.35 19.78
C ALA A 815 -51.27 3.96 19.49
N ALA A 816 -51.18 5.29 19.43
CA ALA A 816 -49.91 6.02 19.29
C ALA A 816 -49.20 6.26 20.64
N GLY A 817 -49.85 6.03 21.78
CA GLY A 817 -49.23 6.10 23.11
C GLY A 817 -49.39 7.43 23.85
N TYR A 818 -50.28 8.32 23.39
CA TYR A 818 -50.60 9.58 24.10
C TYR A 818 -51.22 9.33 25.48
N ALA A 819 -50.87 10.17 26.46
CA ALA A 819 -51.66 10.30 27.68
C ALA A 819 -53.00 10.97 27.35
N VAL A 820 -54.10 10.25 27.54
CA VAL A 820 -55.42 10.72 27.12
C VAL A 820 -56.13 11.44 28.26
N ARG A 821 -56.41 12.72 28.06
CA ARG A 821 -57.25 13.52 28.96
C ARG A 821 -58.63 13.69 28.37
N VAL A 822 -59.67 13.20 29.04
CA VAL A 822 -61.06 13.31 28.57
C VAL A 822 -61.71 14.53 29.21
N VAL A 823 -62.32 15.38 28.39
CA VAL A 823 -63.19 16.47 28.81
C VAL A 823 -64.64 16.05 28.50
N PRO A 824 -65.45 15.75 29.53
CA PRO A 824 -66.84 15.35 29.35
C PRO A 824 -67.68 16.43 28.68
N GLY A 825 -68.65 16.01 27.87
CA GLY A 825 -69.71 16.86 27.33
C GLY A 825 -70.97 16.79 28.20
N THR A 826 -72.00 17.54 27.84
CA THR A 826 -73.29 17.55 28.54
C THR A 826 -74.43 17.20 27.58
N LEU A 827 -75.22 16.19 27.92
CA LEU A 827 -76.52 15.91 27.31
C LEU A 827 -77.60 16.71 28.04
N ARG A 828 -78.24 17.64 27.35
CA ARG A 828 -79.41 18.36 27.83
C ARG A 828 -80.70 17.64 27.41
N VAL A 829 -81.49 17.20 28.38
CA VAL A 829 -82.84 16.65 28.14
C VAL A 829 -83.87 17.76 28.37
N ASP A 830 -84.55 18.19 27.31
CA ASP A 830 -85.59 19.22 27.38
C ASP A 830 -86.98 18.58 27.65
N ALA A 831 -87.89 19.32 28.28
CA ALA A 831 -89.27 18.88 28.49
C ALA A 831 -89.99 18.65 27.14
N ALA A 832 -90.82 17.62 27.05
CA ALA A 832 -91.53 17.28 25.82
C ALA A 832 -92.41 18.46 25.31
N PRO A 833 -92.45 18.75 24.00
CA PRO A 833 -93.33 19.79 23.46
C PRO A 833 -94.80 19.41 23.65
N VAL A 834 -95.59 20.29 24.25
CA VAL A 834 -97.05 20.14 24.38
C VAL A 834 -97.67 20.30 22.99
N VAL A 835 -98.26 19.23 22.46
CA VAL A 835 -99.03 19.25 21.21
C VAL A 835 -100.46 19.71 21.53
N ALA A 836 -100.84 20.94 21.18
CA ALA A 836 -102.22 21.40 21.25
C ALA A 836 -103.04 20.92 20.03
N GLN A 837 -104.16 20.24 20.28
CA GLN A 837 -105.17 19.87 19.27
C GLN A 837 -106.15 21.05 19.01
N PHE A 838 -106.75 21.10 17.81
CA PHE A 838 -107.42 22.25 17.16
C PHE A 838 -108.95 22.44 17.40
N SER A 839 -109.40 23.72 17.29
CA SER A 839 -110.68 24.31 16.74
C SER A 839 -112.02 24.22 17.52
N PRO A 840 -113.10 25.02 17.25
CA PRO A 840 -113.32 26.27 16.46
C PRO A 840 -114.12 27.41 17.21
N ALA A 841 -114.32 28.55 16.52
CA ALA A 841 -115.30 29.65 16.79
C ALA A 841 -114.88 30.81 17.72
N ASP A 842 -114.25 31.83 17.13
CA ASP A 842 -114.61 33.24 17.34
C ASP A 842 -113.97 34.14 16.27
N LEU A 843 -114.79 34.65 15.35
CA LEU A 843 -114.58 35.89 14.60
C LEU A 843 -115.78 36.77 14.95
N PRO A 844 -115.62 38.08 15.20
CA PRO A 844 -115.87 39.00 14.09
C PRO A 844 -115.22 40.43 14.14
N THR A 845 -115.14 41.02 12.93
CA THR A 845 -115.37 42.44 12.54
C THR A 845 -114.32 43.55 12.69
N VAL A 846 -114.41 44.46 11.71
CA VAL A 846 -113.50 45.49 11.18
C VAL A 846 -113.91 46.88 11.67
N ASP A 847 -113.00 47.84 11.87
CA ASP A 847 -113.33 49.26 11.59
C ASP A 847 -112.12 50.19 11.34
N VAL A 848 -112.41 51.26 10.60
CA VAL A 848 -111.61 52.26 9.90
C VAL A 848 -111.41 53.52 10.77
N LEU A 849 -110.29 54.23 10.63
CA LEU A 849 -110.27 55.71 10.58
C LEU A 849 -108.96 56.23 9.94
N ARG A 850 -109.15 57.14 8.98
CA ARG A 850 -108.15 57.77 8.09
C ARG A 850 -107.29 58.81 8.80
N GLU A 851 -106.06 58.98 8.32
CA GLU A 851 -105.61 60.31 7.85
C GLU A 851 -104.78 60.23 6.56
N LEU A 852 -104.86 61.31 5.79
CA LEU A 852 -104.61 61.52 4.35
C LEU A 852 -103.18 62.12 4.08
N PRO A 853 -102.76 62.34 2.81
CA PRO A 853 -101.41 62.06 2.31
C PRO A 853 -100.53 63.29 1.99
N SER A 854 -99.26 63.06 1.65
CA SER A 854 -98.54 63.89 0.67
C SER A 854 -97.65 63.06 -0.28
N THR A 855 -98.16 62.97 -1.52
CA THR A 855 -97.46 63.00 -2.82
C THR A 855 -96.71 61.78 -3.38
N TYR A 856 -97.32 61.21 -4.45
CA TYR A 856 -96.81 60.83 -5.80
C TYR A 856 -95.33 60.40 -5.97
N LEU A 857 -94.97 59.41 -6.79
CA LEU A 857 -95.36 59.12 -8.19
C LEU A 857 -95.10 57.62 -8.52
N TYR A 858 -96.02 57.00 -9.29
CA TYR A 858 -95.85 56.07 -10.42
C TYR A 858 -94.61 55.13 -10.47
N ASP A 859 -94.68 53.87 -10.90
CA ASP A 859 -95.66 53.14 -11.71
C ASP A 859 -95.20 51.67 -11.85
N ARG A 860 -96.18 50.75 -11.99
CA ARG A 860 -96.23 49.63 -12.97
C ARG A 860 -95.01 48.68 -13.14
N ASN A 861 -95.14 47.37 -13.33
CA ASN A 861 -96.28 46.52 -13.70
C ASN A 861 -95.80 45.06 -13.74
N ILE A 862 -96.70 44.13 -13.38
CA ILE A 862 -97.07 42.88 -14.10
C ILE A 862 -95.90 41.96 -14.55
N GLY A 863 -95.85 40.66 -14.25
CA GLY A 863 -96.89 39.71 -13.87
C GLY A 863 -96.62 38.35 -14.55
N GLN A 864 -97.02 37.29 -13.84
CA GLN A 864 -97.29 35.91 -14.26
C GLN A 864 -96.20 34.99 -14.87
N ALA A 865 -96.11 33.82 -14.23
CA ALA A 865 -95.58 32.53 -14.70
C ALA A 865 -96.36 32.00 -15.91
N PRO A 866 -95.89 30.95 -16.64
CA PRO A 866 -96.20 29.57 -16.21
C PRO A 866 -95.30 28.40 -16.74
N ILE A 867 -95.36 27.27 -16.02
CA ILE A 867 -95.55 25.85 -16.44
C ILE A 867 -94.56 25.08 -17.36
N CYS A 868 -94.13 23.93 -16.78
CA CYS A 868 -93.91 22.53 -17.23
C CYS A 868 -93.53 22.16 -18.69
N LEU A 869 -92.61 21.19 -18.86
CA LEU A 869 -92.90 19.76 -19.11
C LEU A 869 -91.62 18.93 -19.41
N ALA A 870 -91.73 17.63 -19.13
CA ALA A 870 -90.73 16.57 -19.24
C ALA A 870 -90.40 16.15 -20.69
N THR A 871 -89.31 15.39 -20.89
CA THR A 871 -89.28 14.07 -21.58
C THR A 871 -87.83 13.53 -21.69
N GLY A 872 -87.65 12.21 -21.53
CA GLY A 872 -86.36 11.47 -21.61
C GLY A 872 -85.85 11.29 -23.07
N PRO A 873 -85.25 10.15 -23.49
CA PRO A 873 -84.83 8.94 -22.75
C PRO A 873 -83.44 8.33 -23.16
N LEU A 874 -83.02 7.34 -22.35
CA LEU A 874 -82.45 6.00 -22.67
C LEU A 874 -81.10 5.79 -23.41
N ASP A 875 -80.28 4.99 -22.70
CA ASP A 875 -79.57 3.77 -23.13
C ASP A 875 -78.41 3.82 -24.13
N GLY A 876 -77.36 3.06 -23.78
CA GLY A 876 -76.33 2.63 -24.73
C GLY A 876 -75.05 2.13 -24.06
N ASP A 877 -74.96 0.81 -23.95
CA ASP A 877 -73.98 0.05 -23.18
C ASP A 877 -72.52 0.11 -23.66
N ARG A 878 -71.64 -0.26 -22.73
CA ARG A 878 -70.21 -0.55 -22.94
C ARG A 878 -70.03 -1.78 -23.86
N ALA A 879 -69.24 -1.66 -24.92
CA ALA A 879 -68.16 -2.61 -25.29
C ALA A 879 -67.73 -2.46 -26.77
N SER A 880 -66.58 -1.83 -27.02
CA SER A 880 -65.59 -2.28 -28.01
C SER A 880 -64.31 -1.42 -27.94
N GLN A 881 -63.15 -2.08 -28.04
CA GLN A 881 -61.80 -1.53 -28.35
C GLN A 881 -61.16 -0.67 -27.23
N ALA A 882 -60.33 -1.20 -26.33
CA ALA A 882 -58.96 -1.71 -26.53
C ALA A 882 -58.06 -0.76 -27.35
N GLY A 883 -57.19 -0.01 -26.66
CA GLY A 883 -55.91 0.38 -27.27
C GLY A 883 -55.39 1.82 -27.09
N ASP A 884 -56.05 2.73 -26.37
CA ASP A 884 -55.52 4.11 -26.24
C ASP A 884 -55.66 4.70 -24.82
N VAL A 885 -54.52 5.04 -24.22
CA VAL A 885 -54.37 5.58 -22.85
C VAL A 885 -54.73 7.08 -22.80
N LEU A 886 -54.84 7.77 -23.95
CA LEU A 886 -55.28 9.17 -24.00
C LEU A 886 -56.80 9.34 -23.92
N ALA A 887 -57.61 8.32 -24.24
CA ALA A 887 -59.07 8.39 -24.10
C ALA A 887 -59.57 8.10 -22.66
N ARG A 888 -58.73 7.55 -21.78
CA ARG A 888 -59.09 7.26 -20.38
C ARG A 888 -58.89 8.46 -19.44
N GLU A 889 -57.97 9.37 -19.77
CA GLU A 889 -57.67 10.57 -18.96
C GLU A 889 -58.53 11.80 -19.34
N TRP A 890 -59.28 11.75 -20.45
CA TRP A 890 -60.15 12.85 -20.89
C TRP A 890 -61.61 12.76 -20.43
N SER A 891 -62.03 11.71 -19.70
CA SER A 891 -63.40 11.57 -19.15
C SER A 891 -63.55 11.99 -17.69
N ARG A 892 -62.49 12.46 -17.02
CA ARG A 892 -62.57 13.07 -15.68
C ARG A 892 -62.32 14.58 -15.65
N VAL A 893 -61.92 15.19 -16.76
CA VAL A 893 -61.62 16.63 -16.82
C VAL A 893 -62.56 17.32 -17.81
N ARG A 894 -63.83 17.47 -17.40
CA ARG A 894 -64.72 18.64 -17.61
C ARG A 894 -66.20 18.24 -17.47
N SER A 895 -66.80 18.58 -16.33
CA SER A 895 -68.17 19.09 -16.27
C SER A 895 -68.36 19.98 -15.04
N ARG A 896 -67.56 21.04 -14.96
CA ARG A 896 -68.12 22.32 -14.52
C ARG A 896 -68.47 23.12 -15.77
N PRO A 897 -69.75 23.42 -16.04
CA PRO A 897 -70.15 24.74 -16.47
C PRO A 897 -70.22 25.60 -15.22
N ASN A 898 -69.15 26.33 -14.98
CA ASN A 898 -69.19 27.57 -14.21
C ASN A 898 -69.67 28.69 -15.15
N LEU A 899 -70.04 29.82 -14.54
CA LEU A 899 -70.43 31.13 -15.05
C LEU A 899 -71.95 31.35 -14.98
N LEU A 900 -72.48 31.90 -13.88
CA LEU A 900 -72.49 33.34 -13.55
C LEU A 900 -72.95 34.14 -14.79
N SER A 901 -74.02 34.92 -14.82
CA SER A 901 -74.70 35.65 -13.75
C SER A 901 -75.97 36.30 -14.33
N CYS A 902 -77.11 36.17 -13.65
CA CYS A 902 -78.14 37.21 -13.65
C CYS A 902 -78.13 37.81 -12.24
N VAL A 903 -77.68 39.06 -12.20
CA VAL A 903 -77.30 39.93 -11.09
C VAL A 903 -78.54 40.60 -10.49
N ASN A 904 -78.51 40.94 -9.19
CA ASN A 904 -79.39 42.00 -8.67
C ASN A 904 -78.66 43.36 -8.77
N THR A 905 -79.24 44.22 -9.60
CA THR A 905 -79.36 45.68 -9.48
C THR A 905 -78.16 46.56 -9.10
N GLU A 906 -78.00 47.60 -9.94
CA GLU A 906 -77.52 48.95 -9.61
C GLU A 906 -76.01 49.22 -9.62
N ARG A 907 -75.53 49.67 -10.79
CA ARG A 907 -74.93 51.01 -10.90
C ARG A 907 -74.97 51.52 -12.34
N ARG A 908 -75.73 52.60 -12.57
CA ARG A 908 -75.56 53.46 -13.75
C ARG A 908 -74.58 54.58 -13.39
N ASN A 909 -73.49 54.63 -14.13
CA ASN A 909 -72.74 55.78 -14.62
C ASN A 909 -72.99 57.14 -13.92
N GLY A 910 -71.97 57.61 -13.20
CA GLY A 910 -71.74 59.04 -12.98
C GLY A 910 -70.67 59.52 -13.96
N CYS A 911 -70.97 60.59 -14.68
CA CYS A 911 -70.09 61.22 -15.66
C CYS A 911 -68.92 61.95 -14.98
N SER A 912 -67.72 61.37 -15.01
CA SER A 912 -66.44 62.10 -15.04
C SER A 912 -65.23 61.19 -15.36
N ASP A 913 -65.41 60.15 -16.18
CA ASP A 913 -64.26 59.53 -16.87
C ASP A 913 -63.92 60.42 -18.08
N PHE A 914 -63.18 61.49 -17.75
CA PHE A 914 -62.15 62.09 -18.58
C PHE A 914 -60.82 61.85 -17.89
#